data_AF-A0AAV0SSE8-F1
#
_entry.id   AF-A0AAV0SSE8-F1
#
_cell.length_a   1.000
_cell.length_b   1.000
_cell.length_c   1.000
_cell.angle_alpha   90.00
_cell.angle_beta   90.00
_cell.angle_gamma   90.00
#
_symmetry.space_group_name_H-M   'P 1'
#
loop_
_entity.id
_entity.type
_entity.pdbx_description
1 polymer ?
#
loop_
_entity_poly.entity_id
_entity_poly.type
_entity_poly.pdbx_seq_one_letter_code
_entity_poly.pdbx_strand_id
1 'polypeptide(L)'
;MLTRISHWLTTRHDTKGGIKDINGQQRYNALLRLKNATFAVLHKEMALEVMEISDQEAMDSGQERRMSVLRPREQRQPLTERDSCVGELCMALEECLVLGLKSRDGVEQLSWWHVLYASTVIIDEPTLVQSVLSAAFLSETDIGKARCWLKIALNNHTIESSIMMVFSMACEHLIRNNYEDRSLVRCSEGLGLFLELIIALREVHFAIEVNGDPFPLLDLAEIAPSNEGSVGDLASTITDEDIAAAVGVRPFKAGSLLPPSDTEPVVIESKDAKKDEEIQEDVAVIEEEEEEAVQFPSALFLHRLKGVEPWQYVFGVSLALLSKNPYHSRYALIDPLLALPNIVDDCVAILRRNPDTPRLFRTTVLNIRLNQLRETVETEGSVPEDLDPQCAGALLLDFLKNLPNSLLTDDKYDAFVAAGQLRDEDASVRNITCLVNDLSVHYQIVLNRVLDLMHFLQQPEHSEKNGVDIFTASTVLAPVIAFKNDTTSGLPSKHSRGRMHSQYQDLRYAAVGAQVVERMIRHYATIFHSVQVQVVDALEQLETKKEALQMVSHQLKLQPQMNILSDRQQVNEISRLFREYLEDCAGSSLSALDRSATGQAAEFLKTKTTSGLENKCPSNTIVNLGKNLRRSTVATSRASTTNSEAADHDLVNIWEQFGFNRPTILGNFDKGGVLMLRAILYWLKNDPDALFLLKMRALPSELPSYDAGLVASFICESLVKLLKLSFTPKCPEVDIVAMSHEPFWKLFDEDMYFNKLFMLMFLVFDQLWSELDPKAASFTRVITETEGIMIELLKKAPATVSDLQVEWEAVRTRRLKEAKEKEKEEQGELVDNEALQIAAMSDSSLSSSPLHHSKKKPSFDLKLDDSNSKLLDTSSILTLEHIAYIEHVLPITCQFCRWFRIYSVESNGSALETLLLLAKKQSPTLLVIKDAKGKVFGGFASDEWHHAFHYYGTGESFLFSFASSSAAGGFVKYPWSRKNSYFMLCSDESLIMGGGGNFGLFLDSDLCAGTSGACETFDSPPLTTSQQFSCIQVELWGFTTGDKPVSLGERQRKSVLD
;
A
#
# COMPACT_ATOMS: atom_id res chain seq x y z
N MET A 1 35.99 21.51 -1.33
CA MET A 1 35.13 21.32 -2.52
C MET A 1 35.56 22.20 -3.69
N LEU A 2 35.35 23.52 -3.62
CA LEU A 2 35.57 24.52 -4.69
C LEU A 2 36.90 24.46 -5.47
N THR A 3 37.99 23.97 -4.87
CA THR A 3 39.28 23.76 -5.56
C THR A 3 39.25 22.61 -6.57
N ARG A 4 38.49 21.52 -6.29
CA ARG A 4 38.23 20.43 -7.26
C ARG A 4 37.40 20.96 -8.43
N ILE A 5 36.34 21.72 -8.15
CA ILE A 5 35.51 22.39 -9.16
C ILE A 5 36.37 23.33 -10.04
N SER A 6 37.27 24.11 -9.42
CA SER A 6 38.19 25.00 -10.14
C SER A 6 39.10 24.22 -11.11
N HIS A 7 39.65 23.08 -10.68
CA HIS A 7 40.49 22.23 -11.52
C HIS A 7 39.71 21.51 -12.63
N TRP A 8 38.49 21.04 -12.35
CA TRP A 8 37.59 20.47 -13.36
C TRP A 8 37.23 21.50 -14.44
N LEU A 9 36.91 22.74 -14.01
CA LEU A 9 36.58 23.84 -14.92
C LEU A 9 37.75 24.15 -15.86
N THR A 10 38.95 24.41 -15.31
CA THR A 10 40.12 24.76 -16.14
C THR A 10 40.55 23.63 -17.08
N THR A 11 40.57 22.38 -16.60
CA THR A 11 41.00 21.24 -17.44
C THR A 11 40.07 20.96 -18.61
N ARG A 12 38.79 21.33 -18.55
CA ARG A 12 37.90 21.24 -19.73
C ARG A 12 38.09 22.37 -20.73
N HIS A 13 38.30 23.59 -20.25
CA HIS A 13 38.47 24.78 -21.10
C HIS A 13 39.64 24.64 -22.10
N ASP A 14 40.72 23.94 -21.70
CA ASP A 14 41.90 23.75 -22.54
C ASP A 14 41.78 22.60 -23.57
N THR A 15 40.63 21.93 -23.66
CA THR A 15 40.45 20.79 -24.59
C THR A 15 39.77 21.17 -25.92
N LYS A 16 40.42 20.78 -27.02
CA LYS A 16 39.91 20.77 -28.43
C LYS A 16 39.81 22.11 -29.17
N GLY A 17 40.97 22.58 -29.63
CA GLY A 17 41.22 22.82 -31.06
C GLY A 17 40.24 23.68 -31.88
N GLY A 18 40.45 25.00 -31.86
CA GLY A 18 40.21 25.88 -33.01
C GLY A 18 38.77 26.36 -33.28
N ILE A 19 37.75 25.56 -32.99
CA ILE A 19 36.34 25.98 -33.12
C ILE A 19 35.81 26.29 -31.72
N LYS A 20 35.57 27.57 -31.41
CA LYS A 20 35.00 27.99 -30.13
C LYS A 20 33.53 27.56 -30.06
N ASP A 21 33.21 26.57 -29.23
CA ASP A 21 31.83 26.32 -28.81
C ASP A 21 31.35 27.51 -27.95
N ILE A 22 30.57 28.39 -28.56
CA ILE A 22 30.03 29.58 -27.91
C ILE A 22 29.11 29.21 -26.74
N ASN A 23 28.37 28.10 -26.83
CA ASN A 23 27.44 27.66 -25.79
C ASN A 23 28.18 26.97 -24.63
N GLY A 24 29.25 26.21 -24.94
CA GLY A 24 30.20 25.69 -23.97
C GLY A 24 30.92 26.80 -23.21
N GLN A 25 31.42 27.82 -23.92
CA GLN A 25 32.05 28.99 -23.30
C GLN A 25 31.05 29.78 -22.43
N GLN A 26 29.80 29.95 -22.86
CA GLN A 26 28.76 30.61 -22.05
C GLN A 26 28.48 29.85 -20.74
N ARG A 27 28.27 28.53 -20.80
CA ARG A 27 28.08 27.68 -19.61
C ARG A 27 29.30 27.72 -18.68
N TYR A 28 30.51 27.64 -19.23
CA TYR A 28 31.76 27.76 -18.49
C TYR A 28 31.90 29.12 -17.79
N ASN A 29 31.62 30.22 -18.51
CA ASN A 29 31.71 31.57 -17.97
C ASN A 29 30.70 31.81 -16.83
N ALA A 30 29.47 31.31 -16.97
CA ALA A 30 28.43 31.42 -15.94
C ALA A 30 28.81 30.64 -14.67
N LEU A 31 29.20 29.36 -14.81
CA LEU A 31 29.70 28.55 -13.67
C LEU A 31 30.94 29.18 -13.02
N LEU A 32 31.86 29.74 -13.81
CA LEU A 32 33.06 30.41 -13.28
C LEU A 32 32.72 31.68 -12.49
N ARG A 33 31.72 32.47 -12.93
CA ARG A 33 31.21 33.62 -12.17
C ARG A 33 30.57 33.17 -10.85
N LEU A 34 29.66 32.20 -10.90
CA LEU A 34 29.01 31.66 -9.70
C LEU A 34 30.05 31.11 -8.70
N LYS A 35 31.02 30.34 -9.18
CA LYS A 35 32.12 29.79 -8.37
C LYS A 35 33.01 30.86 -7.76
N ASN A 36 33.19 32.01 -8.41
CA ASN A 36 33.94 33.14 -7.87
C ASN A 36 33.13 33.93 -6.84
N ALA A 37 31.83 34.17 -7.09
CA ALA A 37 30.95 34.85 -6.14
C ALA A 37 30.76 34.04 -4.84
N THR A 38 30.48 32.73 -4.96
CA THR A 38 30.42 31.77 -3.85
C THR A 38 31.71 31.79 -3.01
N PHE A 39 32.87 31.84 -3.66
CA PHE A 39 34.16 31.93 -2.96
C PHE A 39 34.37 33.29 -2.27
N ALA A 40 33.94 34.39 -2.89
CA ALA A 40 34.04 35.73 -2.30
C ALA A 40 33.12 35.88 -1.07
N VAL A 41 31.93 35.28 -1.10
CA VAL A 41 30.98 35.19 0.01
C VAL A 41 31.61 34.40 1.18
N LEU A 42 32.05 33.17 0.95
CA LEU A 42 32.67 32.33 1.99
C LEU A 42 33.95 32.94 2.58
N HIS A 43 34.80 33.55 1.75
CA HIS A 43 36.00 34.24 2.24
C HIS A 43 35.64 35.50 3.05
N LYS A 44 34.54 36.19 2.74
CA LYS A 44 34.05 37.33 3.52
C LYS A 44 33.55 36.88 4.90
N GLU A 45 32.83 35.76 4.99
CA GLU A 45 32.40 35.15 6.26
C GLU A 45 33.61 34.79 7.14
N MET A 46 34.54 33.98 6.63
CA MET A 46 35.72 33.55 7.41
C MET A 46 36.65 34.72 7.79
N ALA A 47 36.67 35.81 7.03
CA ALA A 47 37.45 37.00 7.38
C ALA A 47 36.88 37.75 8.59
N LEU A 48 35.57 37.68 8.85
CA LEU A 48 34.95 38.27 10.03
C LEU A 48 35.34 37.49 11.30
N GLU A 49 35.36 36.16 11.23
CA GLU A 49 35.79 35.30 12.36
C GLU A 49 37.21 35.62 12.85
N VAL A 50 38.14 35.90 11.93
CA VAL A 50 39.55 36.15 12.26
C VAL A 50 39.77 37.52 12.91
N MET A 51 38.98 38.54 12.56
CA MET A 51 39.13 39.88 13.15
C MET A 51 38.67 39.94 14.60
N GLU A 52 37.53 39.32 14.96
CA GLU A 52 37.04 39.31 16.35
C GLU A 52 38.01 38.63 17.33
N ILE A 53 38.75 37.61 16.89
CA ILE A 53 39.77 36.94 17.70
C ILE A 53 40.90 37.93 18.09
N SER A 54 41.30 38.81 17.16
CA SER A 54 42.42 39.74 17.38
C SER A 54 42.11 40.87 18.38
N ASP A 55 40.87 41.36 18.42
CA ASP A 55 40.42 42.32 19.45
C ASP A 55 40.27 41.65 20.83
N GLN A 56 39.94 40.36 20.87
CA GLN A 56 39.82 39.60 22.11
C GLN A 56 41.19 39.33 22.77
N GLU A 57 42.23 39.03 21.98
CA GLU A 57 43.61 38.85 22.48
C GLU A 57 44.25 40.15 23.03
N ALA A 58 43.79 41.32 22.59
CA ALA A 58 44.31 42.61 23.07
C ALA A 58 43.92 42.95 24.53
N MET A 59 42.91 42.28 25.09
CA MET A 59 42.37 42.57 26.43
C MET A 59 42.96 41.69 27.55
N ASP A 60 43.40 40.45 27.27
CA ASP A 60 43.78 39.49 28.30
C ASP A 60 45.31 39.29 28.41
N SER A 61 45.95 40.16 29.18
CA SER A 61 47.40 40.15 29.43
C SER A 61 47.73 39.75 30.89
N GLY A 62 47.08 38.69 31.41
CA GLY A 62 47.09 38.39 32.84
C GLY A 62 47.45 36.97 33.31
N GLN A 63 47.03 35.88 32.63
CA GLN A 63 47.24 34.53 33.16
C GLN A 63 47.29 33.40 32.11
N GLU A 64 47.39 32.14 32.57
CA GLU A 64 47.84 31.00 31.77
C GLU A 64 46.91 30.62 30.62
N ARG A 65 47.51 30.25 29.47
CA ARG A 65 46.84 29.94 28.20
C ARG A 65 45.72 28.90 28.35
N ARG A 66 44.47 29.37 28.34
CA ARG A 66 43.35 28.60 27.77
C ARG A 66 43.32 28.82 26.27
N MET A 67 43.03 27.77 25.50
CA MET A 67 42.67 27.94 24.09
C MET A 67 41.32 28.64 24.00
N SER A 68 41.21 29.61 23.10
CA SER A 68 39.94 30.23 22.74
C SER A 68 39.02 29.19 22.09
N VAL A 69 37.83 29.02 22.67
CA VAL A 69 36.76 28.21 22.07
C VAL A 69 36.00 29.09 21.10
N LEU A 70 35.84 28.64 19.86
CA LEU A 70 35.01 29.30 18.84
C LEU A 70 33.58 29.48 19.38
N ARG A 71 32.95 30.64 19.14
CA ARG A 71 31.57 30.89 19.57
C ARG A 71 30.60 29.89 18.91
N PRO A 72 29.47 29.56 19.56
CA PRO A 72 28.36 28.86 18.91
C PRO A 72 27.89 29.56 17.62
N ARG A 73 27.36 28.77 16.68
CA ARG A 73 27.00 29.21 15.32
C ARG A 73 26.04 30.41 15.28
N GLU A 74 25.14 30.51 16.27
CA GLU A 74 24.05 31.49 16.40
C GLU A 74 24.50 32.95 16.64
N GLN A 75 25.81 33.22 16.73
CA GLN A 75 26.35 34.54 17.11
C GLN A 75 27.22 35.21 16.02
N ARG A 76 27.05 34.80 14.75
CA ARG A 76 27.74 35.39 13.57
C ARG A 76 26.94 36.56 12.96
N GLN A 77 27.63 37.54 12.37
CA GLN A 77 26.97 38.63 11.64
C GLN A 77 26.54 38.18 10.22
N PRO A 78 25.29 38.43 9.79
CA PRO A 78 24.82 38.05 8.45
C PRO A 78 25.33 39.00 7.35
N LEU A 79 25.50 38.46 6.14
CA LEU A 79 25.93 39.22 4.95
C LEU A 79 24.79 40.00 4.29
N THR A 80 25.04 41.23 3.85
CA THR A 80 24.00 42.17 3.40
C THR A 80 24.13 42.51 1.92
N GLU A 81 23.10 43.13 1.31
CA GLU A 81 23.20 43.65 -0.07
C GLU A 81 24.25 44.78 -0.23
N ARG A 82 24.79 45.31 0.87
CA ARG A 82 25.90 46.28 0.86
C ARG A 82 27.26 45.60 0.67
N ASP A 83 27.35 44.30 0.88
CA ASP A 83 28.52 43.48 0.59
C ASP A 83 28.51 43.09 -0.89
N SER A 84 29.47 43.61 -1.67
CA SER A 84 29.45 43.50 -3.14
C SER A 84 29.43 42.05 -3.66
N CYS A 85 29.94 41.09 -2.89
CA CYS A 85 29.89 39.67 -3.23
C CYS A 85 28.47 39.08 -3.24
N VAL A 86 27.54 39.64 -2.45
CA VAL A 86 26.13 39.21 -2.41
C VAL A 86 25.40 39.62 -3.70
N GLY A 87 25.64 40.84 -4.18
CA GLY A 87 25.12 41.30 -5.47
C GLY A 87 25.66 40.50 -6.66
N GLU A 88 26.96 40.15 -6.64
CA GLU A 88 27.58 39.28 -7.63
C GLU A 88 27.03 37.84 -7.60
N LEU A 89 26.71 37.31 -6.41
CA LEU A 89 26.12 35.98 -6.23
C LEU A 89 24.71 35.90 -6.86
N CYS A 90 23.82 36.84 -6.52
CA CYS A 90 22.46 36.84 -7.04
C CYS A 90 22.43 36.95 -8.58
N MET A 91 23.29 37.80 -9.15
CA MET A 91 23.43 37.93 -10.61
C MET A 91 23.98 36.65 -11.27
N ALA A 92 24.93 35.96 -10.64
CA ALA A 92 25.50 34.73 -11.19
C ALA A 92 24.54 33.53 -11.11
N LEU A 93 23.72 33.44 -10.06
CA LEU A 93 22.66 32.44 -9.94
C LEU A 93 21.57 32.65 -11.01
N GLU A 94 21.10 33.89 -11.21
CA GLU A 94 20.14 34.22 -12.27
C GLU A 94 20.70 33.92 -13.67
N GLU A 95 21.96 34.28 -13.96
CA GLU A 95 22.60 33.97 -15.24
C GLU A 95 22.65 32.46 -15.50
N CYS A 96 22.92 31.64 -14.49
CA CYS A 96 22.90 30.17 -14.60
C CYS A 96 21.50 29.62 -14.89
N LEU A 97 20.46 30.13 -14.21
CA LEU A 97 19.08 29.65 -14.33
C LEU A 97 18.37 30.10 -15.61
N VAL A 98 18.74 31.25 -16.19
CA VAL A 98 18.17 31.76 -17.45
C VAL A 98 18.91 31.21 -18.69
N LEU A 99 20.13 30.69 -18.54
CA LEU A 99 20.96 30.25 -19.67
C LEU A 99 20.34 29.07 -20.46
N GLY A 100 19.81 29.39 -21.65
CA GLY A 100 19.15 28.43 -22.53
C GLY A 100 17.65 28.24 -22.26
N LEU A 101 17.01 29.14 -21.52
CA LEU A 101 15.55 29.21 -21.43
C LEU A 101 14.96 29.67 -22.78
N LYS A 102 13.88 29.01 -23.24
CA LYS A 102 13.18 29.37 -24.48
C LYS A 102 12.36 30.65 -24.30
N SER A 103 12.43 31.56 -25.28
CA SER A 103 11.55 32.74 -25.32
C SER A 103 10.10 32.33 -25.61
N ARG A 104 9.14 32.93 -24.91
CA ARG A 104 7.72 32.92 -25.27
C ARG A 104 7.33 34.28 -25.84
N ASP A 105 6.53 34.26 -26.90
CA ASP A 105 5.71 35.38 -27.39
C ASP A 105 6.42 36.71 -27.67
N GLY A 106 7.72 36.67 -28.00
CA GLY A 106 8.47 37.82 -28.53
C GLY A 106 8.85 38.90 -27.52
N VAL A 107 8.72 38.63 -26.23
CA VAL A 107 9.16 39.54 -25.16
C VAL A 107 10.70 39.56 -25.12
N GLU A 108 11.31 40.75 -25.14
CA GLU A 108 12.77 40.94 -25.18
C GLU A 108 13.53 40.44 -23.92
N GLN A 109 12.80 40.11 -22.86
CA GLN A 109 13.33 39.83 -21.52
C GLN A 109 12.86 38.46 -21.02
N LEU A 110 13.81 37.53 -20.89
CA LEU A 110 13.58 36.17 -20.41
C LEU A 110 13.42 36.13 -18.89
N SER A 111 12.36 35.49 -18.39
CA SER A 111 12.25 35.11 -16.97
C SER A 111 11.93 33.62 -16.81
N TRP A 112 12.70 32.95 -15.95
CA TRP A 112 12.50 31.56 -15.56
C TRP A 112 11.31 31.37 -14.57
N TRP A 113 10.68 32.47 -14.12
CA TRP A 113 9.48 32.47 -13.26
C TRP A 113 8.38 31.52 -13.73
N HIS A 114 8.16 31.41 -15.04
CA HIS A 114 7.16 30.52 -15.63
C HIS A 114 7.44 29.03 -15.39
N VAL A 115 8.70 28.65 -15.17
CA VAL A 115 9.10 27.29 -14.80
C VAL A 115 8.88 27.09 -13.30
N LEU A 116 9.33 28.06 -12.48
CA LEU A 116 9.17 28.05 -11.04
C LEU A 116 7.69 27.93 -10.62
N TYR A 117 6.81 28.81 -11.14
CA TYR A 117 5.37 28.78 -10.85
C TYR A 117 4.64 27.56 -11.46
N ALA A 118 5.18 26.93 -12.50
CA ALA A 118 4.61 25.69 -13.01
C ALA A 118 5.06 24.47 -12.20
N SER A 119 6.21 24.53 -11.51
CA SER A 119 6.68 23.44 -10.64
C SER A 119 5.82 23.24 -9.40
N THR A 120 5.26 24.32 -8.81
CA THR A 120 4.35 24.26 -7.66
C THR A 120 2.97 23.65 -7.97
N VAL A 121 2.68 23.35 -9.24
CA VAL A 121 1.48 22.61 -9.67
C VAL A 121 1.79 21.10 -9.84
N ILE A 122 3.07 20.72 -9.85
CA ILE A 122 3.56 19.35 -10.00
C ILE A 122 4.09 18.80 -8.66
N ILE A 123 4.66 19.67 -7.83
CA ILE A 123 5.33 19.34 -6.58
C ILE A 123 4.48 19.83 -5.41
N ASP A 124 3.87 18.88 -4.69
CA ASP A 124 3.04 19.13 -3.51
C ASP A 124 3.91 19.28 -2.24
N GLU A 125 4.75 20.32 -2.23
CA GLU A 125 5.65 20.63 -1.11
C GLU A 125 5.43 22.08 -0.62
N PRO A 126 5.14 22.30 0.68
CA PRO A 126 4.62 23.57 1.17
C PRO A 126 5.64 24.73 1.20
N THR A 127 6.94 24.48 1.40
CA THR A 127 7.94 25.56 1.51
C THR A 127 8.27 26.18 0.15
N LEU A 128 8.34 25.37 -0.91
CA LEU A 128 8.41 25.81 -2.29
C LEU A 128 7.13 26.54 -2.71
N VAL A 129 5.95 25.98 -2.42
CA VAL A 129 4.66 26.63 -2.71
C VAL A 129 4.56 27.99 -2.00
N GLN A 130 4.90 28.07 -0.71
CA GLN A 130 4.81 29.30 0.07
C GLN A 130 5.83 30.36 -0.38
N SER A 131 7.10 30.01 -0.61
CA SER A 131 8.12 30.94 -1.08
C SER A 131 7.80 31.54 -2.46
N VAL A 132 7.28 30.71 -3.38
CA VAL A 132 6.84 31.15 -4.71
C VAL A 132 5.59 32.05 -4.61
N LEU A 133 4.60 31.70 -3.79
CA LEU A 133 3.43 32.55 -3.59
C LEU A 133 3.81 33.90 -2.96
N SER A 134 4.72 33.94 -1.97
CA SER A 134 5.24 35.19 -1.40
C SER A 134 5.93 36.07 -2.45
N ALA A 135 6.81 35.49 -3.26
CA ALA A 135 7.51 36.22 -4.33
C ALA A 135 6.56 36.76 -5.43
N ALA A 136 5.42 36.09 -5.66
CA ALA A 136 4.44 36.48 -6.68
C ALA A 136 3.77 37.84 -6.40
N PHE A 137 3.63 38.22 -5.12
CA PHE A 137 3.01 39.49 -4.70
C PHE A 137 3.99 40.66 -4.61
N LEU A 138 5.30 40.40 -4.58
CA LEU A 138 6.31 41.44 -4.31
C LEU A 138 6.71 42.25 -5.55
N SER A 139 6.50 41.74 -6.77
CA SER A 139 6.78 42.49 -8.00
C SER A 139 5.75 42.20 -9.09
N GLU A 140 5.37 43.20 -9.87
CA GLU A 140 4.46 43.03 -11.01
C GLU A 140 5.12 42.28 -12.17
N THR A 141 6.44 42.48 -12.37
CA THR A 141 7.20 41.89 -13.49
C THR A 141 7.72 40.49 -13.18
N ASP A 142 7.70 39.58 -14.15
CA ASP A 142 8.13 38.20 -13.92
C ASP A 142 9.64 38.05 -13.69
N ILE A 143 10.47 38.98 -14.18
CA ILE A 143 11.89 39.05 -13.79
C ILE A 143 12.01 39.50 -12.33
N GLY A 144 11.24 40.51 -11.93
CA GLY A 144 11.17 40.96 -10.53
C GLY A 144 10.75 39.85 -9.58
N LYS A 145 9.69 39.08 -9.90
CA LYS A 145 9.22 37.94 -9.09
C LYS A 145 10.31 36.87 -8.94
N ALA A 146 10.98 36.49 -10.03
CA ALA A 146 12.09 35.52 -9.98
C ALA A 146 13.27 36.01 -9.12
N ARG A 147 13.60 37.31 -9.16
CA ARG A 147 14.64 37.92 -8.33
C ARG A 147 14.23 38.06 -6.86
N CYS A 148 12.96 38.36 -6.58
CA CYS A 148 12.40 38.36 -5.22
C CYS A 148 12.49 36.95 -4.64
N TRP A 149 12.06 35.93 -5.38
CA TRP A 149 12.18 34.54 -4.95
C TRP A 149 13.63 34.13 -4.67
N LEU A 150 14.58 34.52 -5.52
CA LEU A 150 15.99 34.19 -5.32
C LEU A 150 16.63 34.88 -4.10
N LYS A 151 16.08 36.02 -3.65
CA LYS A 151 16.45 36.64 -2.36
C LYS A 151 15.76 35.98 -1.16
N ILE A 152 14.62 35.32 -1.39
CA ILE A 152 13.82 34.54 -0.43
C ILE A 152 14.45 33.12 -0.27
N ALA A 153 15.77 33.07 -0.01
CA ALA A 153 16.65 31.88 0.02
C ALA A 153 17.62 31.69 1.27
N LEU A 154 17.71 32.60 2.28
CA LEU A 154 18.63 32.90 3.51
C LEU A 154 18.15 33.62 5.04
N ASN A 155 17.05 33.57 6.02
CA ASN A 155 15.82 32.76 6.81
C ASN A 155 14.35 31.82 6.41
N ASN A 156 13.82 30.99 5.31
CA ASN A 156 14.14 30.27 3.84
C ASN A 156 15.63 29.79 3.00
N HIS A 157 17.00 29.31 3.37
CA HIS A 157 17.86 28.22 4.36
C HIS A 157 17.48 26.59 4.91
N THR A 158 16.93 25.36 4.44
CA THR A 158 16.41 24.39 3.26
C THR A 158 15.62 24.70 1.86
N ILE A 159 16.27 24.79 0.65
CA ILE A 159 15.87 25.45 -0.67
C ILE A 159 16.87 25.09 -1.82
N GLU A 160 18.10 24.62 -1.54
CA GLU A 160 18.74 23.64 -2.47
C GLU A 160 17.72 22.53 -2.75
N SER A 161 16.94 22.16 -1.73
CA SER A 161 15.71 21.39 -1.86
C SER A 161 14.83 21.90 -3.00
N SER A 162 14.48 23.19 -3.07
CA SER A 162 13.67 23.78 -4.14
C SER A 162 14.30 23.64 -5.52
N ILE A 163 15.61 23.86 -5.67
CA ILE A 163 16.26 23.70 -6.98
C ILE A 163 16.33 22.21 -7.37
N MET A 164 16.65 21.31 -6.43
CA MET A 164 16.58 19.86 -6.66
C MET A 164 15.16 19.38 -6.98
N MET A 165 14.14 19.94 -6.33
CA MET A 165 12.73 19.67 -6.57
C MET A 165 12.32 20.15 -7.97
N VAL A 166 12.60 21.41 -8.34
CA VAL A 166 12.32 21.99 -9.66
C VAL A 166 12.98 21.20 -10.81
N PHE A 167 14.18 20.66 -10.59
CA PHE A 167 14.91 19.85 -11.59
C PHE A 167 14.79 18.32 -11.38
N SER A 168 13.87 17.86 -10.53
CA SER A 168 13.60 16.43 -10.29
C SER A 168 12.92 15.75 -11.49
N MET A 169 12.90 14.41 -11.48
CA MET A 169 12.20 13.60 -12.50
C MET A 169 10.71 13.92 -12.63
N ALA A 170 10.03 14.32 -11.53
CA ALA A 170 8.63 14.74 -11.57
C ALA A 170 8.40 15.94 -12.49
N CYS A 171 9.38 16.84 -12.59
CA CYS A 171 9.35 18.02 -13.44
C CYS A 171 10.02 17.83 -14.82
N GLU A 172 10.45 16.61 -15.20
CA GLU A 172 11.29 16.45 -16.39
C GLU A 172 10.62 16.95 -17.68
N HIS A 173 9.31 16.69 -17.84
CA HIS A 173 8.52 17.23 -18.96
C HIS A 173 8.45 18.76 -18.95
N LEU A 174 8.36 19.40 -17.77
CA LEU A 174 8.35 20.85 -17.63
C LEU A 174 9.69 21.46 -18.06
N ILE A 175 10.81 20.83 -17.68
CA ILE A 175 12.16 21.28 -18.04
C ILE A 175 12.45 21.04 -19.53
N ARG A 176 12.11 19.86 -20.07
CA ARG A 176 12.19 19.55 -21.51
C ARG A 176 11.41 20.57 -22.36
N ASN A 177 10.22 20.96 -21.91
CA ASN A 177 9.37 21.90 -22.64
C ASN A 177 9.95 23.34 -22.63
N ASN A 178 10.43 23.85 -21.51
CA ASN A 178 10.81 25.28 -21.37
C ASN A 178 12.30 25.59 -21.62
N TYR A 179 13.22 24.62 -21.53
CA TYR A 179 14.65 24.83 -21.79
C TYR A 179 15.11 24.21 -23.11
N GLU A 180 16.11 24.81 -23.76
CA GLU A 180 16.83 24.28 -24.92
C GLU A 180 17.91 23.27 -24.49
N ASP A 181 18.24 22.30 -25.34
CA ASP A 181 19.19 21.22 -24.99
C ASP A 181 20.65 21.68 -24.78
N ARG A 182 20.96 22.92 -25.14
CA ARG A 182 22.24 23.60 -24.83
C ARG A 182 22.27 24.29 -23.47
N SER A 183 21.16 24.28 -22.72
CA SER A 183 21.05 24.92 -21.40
C SER A 183 22.00 24.29 -20.37
N LEU A 184 22.37 25.07 -19.35
CA LEU A 184 23.14 24.56 -18.21
C LEU A 184 22.35 23.48 -17.45
N VAL A 185 21.08 23.73 -17.14
CA VAL A 185 20.26 22.85 -16.29
C VAL A 185 19.73 21.60 -17.00
N ARG A 186 19.72 21.58 -18.34
CA ARG A 186 19.53 20.33 -19.13
C ARG A 186 20.83 19.56 -19.32
N CYS A 187 21.99 20.21 -19.15
CA CYS A 187 23.30 19.58 -19.14
C CYS A 187 23.65 19.16 -17.71
N SER A 188 22.97 18.13 -17.21
CA SER A 188 23.38 17.22 -16.12
C SER A 188 24.72 17.45 -15.41
N GLU A 189 25.85 17.44 -16.10
CA GLU A 189 27.18 17.62 -15.49
C GLU A 189 27.44 19.07 -15.04
N GLY A 190 26.88 20.04 -15.78
CA GLY A 190 26.77 21.43 -15.37
C GLY A 190 25.69 21.66 -14.32
N LEU A 191 24.61 20.87 -14.30
CA LEU A 191 23.61 20.88 -13.23
C LEU A 191 24.20 20.37 -11.91
N GLY A 192 24.94 19.25 -11.93
CA GLY A 192 25.66 18.73 -10.76
C GLY A 192 26.65 19.74 -10.20
N LEU A 193 27.42 20.42 -11.05
CA LEU A 193 28.34 21.47 -10.62
C LEU A 193 27.65 22.77 -10.17
N PHE A 194 26.46 23.08 -10.71
CA PHE A 194 25.63 24.18 -10.24
C PHE A 194 25.08 23.87 -8.84
N LEU A 195 24.62 22.64 -8.61
CA LEU A 195 24.27 22.13 -7.29
C LEU A 195 25.48 22.12 -6.35
N GLU A 196 26.67 21.63 -6.74
CA GLU A 196 27.91 21.70 -5.93
C GLU A 196 28.29 23.14 -5.48
N LEU A 197 27.85 24.17 -6.21
CA LEU A 197 28.11 25.58 -5.87
C LEU A 197 27.03 26.19 -4.98
N ILE A 198 25.76 25.80 -5.14
CA ILE A 198 24.69 26.12 -4.19
C ILE A 198 24.94 25.38 -2.86
N ILE A 199 25.39 24.13 -2.94
CA ILE A 199 25.84 23.28 -1.83
C ILE A 199 26.82 24.04 -0.94
N ALA A 200 27.75 24.78 -1.52
CA ALA A 200 28.76 25.51 -0.76
C ALA A 200 28.23 26.74 0.00
N LEU A 201 26.97 27.16 -0.22
CA LEU A 201 26.32 28.28 0.46
C LEU A 201 25.55 27.85 1.73
N ARG A 202 25.52 26.54 2.03
CA ARG A 202 24.77 25.90 3.13
C ARG A 202 24.68 26.74 4.40
N GLU A 203 25.83 26.93 5.06
CA GLU A 203 25.93 27.46 6.42
C GLU A 203 25.99 29.01 6.49
N VAL A 204 26.04 29.69 5.33
CA VAL A 204 26.37 31.12 5.24
C VAL A 204 25.14 31.99 5.53
N HIS A 205 25.08 32.70 6.65
CA HIS A 205 23.89 33.50 6.99
C HIS A 205 23.83 34.85 6.23
N PHE A 206 22.66 35.24 5.72
CA PHE A 206 22.46 36.52 5.00
C PHE A 206 21.28 37.35 5.53
N ALA A 207 21.19 38.61 5.08
CA ALA A 207 20.10 39.54 5.28
C ALA A 207 20.02 40.50 4.06
N ILE A 208 19.35 40.07 2.98
CA ILE A 208 19.36 40.77 1.68
C ILE A 208 18.06 41.57 1.51
N GLU A 209 18.15 42.90 1.44
CA GLU A 209 16.99 43.80 1.26
C GLU A 209 16.15 43.41 0.01
N VAL A 210 14.81 43.34 0.11
CA VAL A 210 13.93 42.95 -1.01
C VAL A 210 13.09 44.15 -1.45
N ASN A 211 13.22 44.51 -2.73
CA ASN A 211 12.60 45.69 -3.37
C ASN A 211 12.84 47.05 -2.69
N GLY A 212 13.82 47.14 -1.79
CA GLY A 212 14.20 48.37 -1.07
C GLY A 212 13.62 48.48 0.34
N ASP A 213 12.84 47.50 0.79
CA ASP A 213 12.48 47.34 2.19
C ASP A 213 13.54 46.47 2.91
N PRO A 214 13.95 46.84 4.15
CA PRO A 214 14.94 46.09 4.89
C PRO A 214 14.38 44.74 5.35
N PHE A 215 15.04 43.66 4.93
CA PHE A 215 14.75 42.26 5.25
C PHE A 215 14.77 42.06 6.79
N PRO A 216 13.62 41.97 7.50
CA PRO A 216 13.66 42.06 8.96
C PRO A 216 14.25 40.80 9.62
N LEU A 217 15.12 41.02 10.62
CA LEU A 217 15.48 39.95 11.54
C LEU A 217 14.37 39.82 12.60
N LEU A 218 13.89 38.61 12.80
CA LEU A 218 13.01 38.27 13.91
C LEU A 218 13.74 38.49 15.24
N ASP A 219 13.26 39.43 16.04
CA ASP A 219 13.79 39.65 17.38
C ASP A 219 13.49 38.43 18.26
N LEU A 220 14.54 37.75 18.74
CA LEU A 220 14.46 36.51 19.52
C LEU A 220 14.02 36.74 20.99
N ALA A 221 13.48 37.92 21.30
CA ALA A 221 12.95 38.31 22.60
C ALA A 221 11.70 39.21 22.46
N GLU A 222 10.52 38.63 22.76
CA GLU A 222 9.25 39.29 23.11
C GLU A 222 8.71 40.46 22.21
N ILE A 223 7.63 40.34 21.43
CA ILE A 223 6.75 39.22 21.03
C ILE A 223 6.18 39.55 19.63
N ALA A 224 6.76 39.00 18.55
CA ALA A 224 6.28 39.07 17.15
C ALA A 224 6.14 40.51 16.55
N PRO A 225 5.77 40.66 15.26
CA PRO A 225 6.08 39.83 14.09
C PRO A 225 6.84 40.62 13.00
N SER A 226 7.73 39.95 12.26
CA SER A 226 8.01 40.22 10.83
C SER A 226 8.67 39.00 10.20
N ASN A 227 8.54 38.82 8.89
CA ASN A 227 9.44 37.95 8.10
C ASN A 227 10.90 38.35 8.43
N GLU A 228 11.93 37.51 8.32
CA GLU A 228 12.27 36.75 7.10
C GLU A 228 12.50 35.24 7.31
N GLY A 229 12.49 34.39 6.28
CA GLY A 229 12.22 34.63 4.83
C GLY A 229 13.15 33.89 3.85
N SER A 230 14.26 33.36 4.40
CA SER A 230 15.53 32.65 3.94
C SER A 230 16.40 31.27 4.87
N VAL A 231 16.11 30.01 5.62
CA VAL A 231 15.39 28.52 5.50
C VAL A 231 15.10 27.50 4.10
N GLY A 232 15.80 27.11 2.88
CA GLY A 232 17.27 27.02 2.12
C GLY A 232 18.58 26.03 2.23
N ASP A 233 19.49 26.04 3.23
CA ASP A 233 20.33 24.93 3.77
C ASP A 233 19.69 23.55 3.62
N LEU A 234 20.06 22.94 2.52
CA LEU A 234 20.30 21.53 2.32
C LEU A 234 21.64 21.57 1.54
N ALA A 235 22.64 20.73 1.86
CA ALA A 235 23.88 20.64 1.04
C ALA A 235 24.89 19.54 1.43
N SER A 236 24.45 18.35 1.84
CA SER A 236 25.29 17.14 1.87
C SER A 236 24.40 15.94 2.15
N THR A 237 24.45 14.84 1.39
CA THR A 237 25.37 14.55 0.28
C THR A 237 24.58 14.01 -0.91
N ILE A 238 24.43 14.83 -1.95
CA ILE A 238 24.34 14.32 -3.32
C ILE A 238 25.61 13.49 -3.53
N THR A 239 25.48 12.20 -3.81
CA THR A 239 26.63 11.32 -3.99
C THR A 239 27.23 11.46 -5.39
N ASP A 240 28.47 10.99 -5.59
CA ASP A 240 29.07 10.90 -6.93
C ASP A 240 28.21 10.03 -7.88
N GLU A 241 27.31 9.17 -7.36
CA GLU A 241 26.39 8.32 -8.11
C GLU A 241 25.11 9.06 -8.53
N ASP A 242 24.57 9.98 -7.72
CA ASP A 242 23.45 10.85 -8.10
C ASP A 242 23.85 11.81 -9.24
N ILE A 243 25.08 12.34 -9.18
CA ILE A 243 25.66 13.13 -10.27
C ILE A 243 25.84 12.25 -11.53
N ALA A 244 26.28 11.00 -11.40
CA ALA A 244 26.42 10.08 -12.53
C ALA A 244 25.06 9.70 -13.16
N ALA A 245 24.02 9.53 -12.34
CA ALA A 245 22.66 9.21 -12.76
C ALA A 245 22.04 10.34 -13.61
N ALA A 246 22.27 11.60 -13.22
CA ALA A 246 21.90 12.74 -14.06
C ALA A 246 22.66 12.76 -15.40
N VAL A 247 23.93 12.34 -15.43
CA VAL A 247 24.86 12.57 -16.56
C VAL A 247 24.80 11.52 -17.67
N GLY A 248 24.46 10.26 -17.36
CA GLY A 248 24.39 9.20 -18.38
C GLY A 248 25.75 8.81 -18.99
N VAL A 249 26.85 9.02 -18.27
CA VAL A 249 28.22 8.61 -18.69
C VAL A 249 28.89 7.81 -17.58
N ARG A 250 29.16 6.52 -17.81
CA ARG A 250 29.91 5.65 -16.88
C ARG A 250 31.44 5.77 -17.14
N PRO A 251 32.28 6.14 -16.16
CA PRO A 251 33.73 6.10 -16.29
C PRO A 251 34.31 4.72 -15.91
N PHE A 252 35.35 4.28 -16.62
CA PHE A 252 36.15 3.09 -16.26
C PHE A 252 37.04 3.36 -15.03
N LYS A 253 37.21 2.37 -14.16
CA LYS A 253 38.33 2.31 -13.20
C LYS A 253 39.39 1.31 -13.67
N ALA A 254 40.47 1.83 -14.26
CA ALA A 254 41.77 1.17 -14.19
C ALA A 254 42.44 1.59 -12.86
N GLY A 255 43.02 0.63 -12.13
CA GLY A 255 43.78 0.94 -10.90
C GLY A 255 45.25 1.25 -11.19
N SER A 256 46.06 1.43 -10.13
CA SER A 256 47.48 1.01 -9.99
C SER A 256 48.29 1.87 -9.00
N LEU A 257 48.83 1.23 -7.95
CA LEU A 257 50.05 1.60 -7.19
C LEU A 257 50.01 2.93 -6.38
N LEU A 258 50.76 3.12 -5.28
CA LEU A 258 52.22 2.95 -5.08
C LEU A 258 52.64 2.33 -3.71
N PRO A 259 53.94 2.00 -3.51
CA PRO A 259 54.47 1.17 -2.40
C PRO A 259 55.47 1.98 -1.51
N PRO A 260 56.50 1.43 -0.82
CA PRO A 260 56.81 0.04 -0.39
C PRO A 260 57.17 -0.11 1.12
N SER A 261 57.43 -1.35 1.58
CA SER A 261 58.26 -1.66 2.77
C SER A 261 58.80 -3.11 2.74
N ASP A 262 59.83 -3.33 1.91
CA ASP A 262 60.99 -4.26 1.96
C ASP A 262 61.06 -5.55 2.84
N THR A 263 61.93 -6.48 2.39
CA THR A 263 62.57 -7.64 3.08
C THR A 263 61.85 -9.00 3.19
N GLU A 264 61.83 -9.74 2.07
CA GLU A 264 62.58 -11.01 1.80
C GLU A 264 63.04 -11.97 2.94
N PRO A 265 63.33 -13.28 2.67
CA PRO A 265 62.72 -14.21 1.68
C PRO A 265 62.71 -15.73 2.12
N VAL A 266 62.48 -16.65 1.14
CA VAL A 266 63.07 -18.01 1.00
C VAL A 266 62.41 -19.28 1.65
N VAL A 267 61.88 -20.14 0.74
CA VAL A 267 61.96 -21.63 0.65
C VAL A 267 61.08 -22.56 1.54
N ILE A 268 60.06 -23.14 0.89
CA ILE A 268 59.73 -24.58 0.71
C ILE A 268 60.21 -25.59 1.78
N GLU A 269 59.28 -26.29 2.44
CA GLU A 269 59.19 -27.77 2.35
C GLU A 269 57.79 -28.30 2.71
N SER A 270 57.53 -29.57 2.41
CA SER A 270 56.22 -30.24 2.50
C SER A 270 56.32 -31.58 3.21
N LYS A 271 55.31 -31.94 4.04
CA LYS A 271 55.01 -33.35 4.39
C LYS A 271 53.64 -33.54 5.04
N ASP A 272 53.08 -34.72 4.77
CA ASP A 272 51.90 -35.28 5.41
C ASP A 272 52.20 -35.78 6.84
N ALA A 273 51.18 -35.90 7.71
CA ALA A 273 50.54 -37.21 7.97
C ALA A 273 49.75 -37.30 9.31
N LYS A 274 48.41 -37.35 9.16
CA LYS A 274 47.47 -38.29 9.81
C LYS A 274 47.15 -38.28 11.32
N LYS A 275 45.94 -38.80 11.54
CA LYS A 275 45.31 -39.43 12.72
C LYS A 275 44.62 -38.53 13.75
N ASP A 276 43.45 -38.91 14.27
CA ASP A 276 42.24 -39.66 13.77
C ASP A 276 41.25 -39.75 14.97
N GLU A 277 40.03 -40.26 14.73
CA GLU A 277 39.02 -40.65 15.74
C GLU A 277 38.37 -39.48 16.54
N GLU A 278 37.07 -39.42 16.85
CA GLU A 278 35.83 -40.09 16.39
C GLU A 278 34.66 -39.10 16.75
N ILE A 279 33.40 -39.17 16.30
CA ILE A 279 32.37 -40.23 16.38
C ILE A 279 31.36 -40.05 15.21
N GLN A 280 30.54 -41.07 14.95
CA GLN A 280 29.55 -41.17 13.86
C GLN A 280 28.30 -40.27 14.03
N GLU A 281 27.59 -40.06 12.91
CA GLU A 281 26.12 -40.16 12.90
C GLU A 281 25.68 -40.79 11.56
N ASP A 282 24.57 -41.53 11.55
CA ASP A 282 24.25 -42.52 10.50
C ASP A 282 23.40 -41.98 9.32
N VAL A 283 23.45 -42.71 8.19
CA VAL A 283 22.65 -42.41 6.98
C VAL A 283 21.27 -43.07 7.07
N ALA A 284 20.22 -42.26 6.92
CA ALA A 284 18.89 -42.72 6.55
C ALA A 284 18.58 -42.35 5.09
N VAL A 285 18.01 -43.29 4.33
CA VAL A 285 17.52 -43.07 2.96
C VAL A 285 16.10 -42.53 3.02
N ILE A 286 15.75 -41.63 2.09
CA ILE A 286 14.38 -41.18 1.84
C ILE A 286 14.03 -41.57 0.40
N GLU A 287 12.91 -42.27 0.24
CA GLU A 287 12.31 -42.62 -1.05
C GLU A 287 11.29 -41.54 -1.46
N GLU A 288 10.88 -41.54 -2.72
CA GLU A 288 10.01 -40.50 -3.30
C GLU A 288 8.52 -40.77 -3.01
N GLU A 289 7.82 -39.81 -2.40
CA GLU A 289 6.34 -39.72 -2.38
C GLU A 289 5.89 -38.28 -2.71
N GLU A 290 4.63 -38.11 -3.10
CA GLU A 290 4.10 -36.90 -3.74
C GLU A 290 3.40 -35.92 -2.75
N GLU A 291 3.32 -34.65 -3.19
CA GLU A 291 2.51 -33.53 -2.65
C GLU A 291 2.93 -32.81 -1.33
N GLU A 292 2.30 -31.64 -1.16
CA GLU A 292 2.33 -30.66 -0.07
C GLU A 292 3.60 -29.80 0.24
N ALA A 293 3.33 -28.52 0.54
CA ALA A 293 4.15 -27.49 1.21
C ALA A 293 5.70 -27.55 1.12
N VAL A 294 6.29 -26.94 0.09
CA VAL A 294 7.74 -26.72 0.00
C VAL A 294 8.24 -25.69 1.03
N GLN A 295 8.74 -26.16 2.17
CA GLN A 295 9.59 -25.37 3.06
C GLN A 295 11.03 -25.32 2.52
N PHE A 296 11.61 -24.12 2.38
CA PHE A 296 13.02 -23.93 2.02
C PHE A 296 13.90 -23.63 3.24
N PRO A 297 15.05 -24.31 3.43
CA PRO A 297 15.96 -24.07 4.57
C PRO A 297 16.51 -22.64 4.61
N SER A 298 16.24 -21.93 5.70
CA SER A 298 16.43 -20.46 5.81
C SER A 298 17.87 -20.01 6.14
N ALA A 299 18.89 -20.66 5.55
CA ALA A 299 20.31 -20.47 5.90
C ALA A 299 21.07 -19.42 5.06
N LEU A 300 20.49 -18.94 3.96
CA LEU A 300 21.05 -17.91 3.07
C LEU A 300 19.97 -16.89 2.67
N PHE A 301 20.41 -15.70 2.23
CA PHE A 301 19.66 -14.47 1.92
C PHE A 301 19.24 -13.59 3.12
N LEU A 302 19.99 -12.50 3.33
CA LEU A 302 19.77 -11.51 4.40
C LEU A 302 19.41 -10.10 3.87
N HIS A 303 18.52 -10.01 2.87
CA HIS A 303 18.00 -8.74 2.35
C HIS A 303 16.50 -8.84 2.06
N ARG A 304 15.62 -8.55 3.05
CA ARG A 304 14.18 -8.32 2.83
C ARG A 304 13.43 -7.68 4.03
N LEU A 305 13.74 -6.43 4.40
CA LEU A 305 13.00 -5.69 5.45
C LEU A 305 12.89 -4.17 5.18
N LYS A 306 12.08 -3.78 4.18
CA LYS A 306 11.15 -2.62 4.14
C LYS A 306 10.57 -2.54 2.72
N GLY A 307 9.26 -2.81 2.56
CA GLY A 307 8.58 -2.93 1.25
C GLY A 307 9.00 -4.18 0.47
N VAL A 308 8.17 -5.23 0.45
CA VAL A 308 8.58 -6.54 -0.08
C VAL A 308 8.27 -6.69 -1.57
N GLU A 309 9.32 -6.81 -2.37
CA GLU A 309 9.25 -7.45 -3.70
C GLU A 309 9.36 -8.99 -3.54
N PRO A 310 8.47 -9.81 -4.15
CA PRO A 310 8.44 -11.23 -3.84
C PRO A 310 9.53 -12.11 -4.49
N TRP A 311 9.98 -11.83 -5.72
CA TRP A 311 10.99 -12.66 -6.42
C TRP A 311 11.76 -11.82 -7.44
N GLN A 312 13.06 -11.58 -7.21
CA GLN A 312 13.93 -10.78 -8.10
C GLN A 312 14.79 -11.65 -9.05
N TYR A 313 14.51 -12.95 -9.15
CA TYR A 313 15.26 -13.87 -10.01
C TYR A 313 14.32 -14.52 -11.02
N VAL A 314 14.64 -14.34 -12.30
CA VAL A 314 13.91 -14.95 -13.43
C VAL A 314 14.71 -16.12 -14.01
N PHE A 315 16.04 -16.00 -14.05
CA PHE A 315 16.93 -17.00 -14.61
C PHE A 315 17.45 -17.95 -13.53
N GLY A 316 17.71 -19.22 -13.85
CA GLY A 316 18.11 -20.22 -12.84
C GLY A 316 16.95 -20.75 -12.00
N VAL A 317 15.71 -20.36 -12.29
CA VAL A 317 14.50 -20.71 -11.53
C VAL A 317 13.67 -21.74 -12.28
N SER A 318 13.04 -22.67 -11.55
CA SER A 318 12.15 -23.68 -12.14
C SER A 318 10.89 -23.04 -12.74
N LEU A 319 10.47 -23.52 -13.92
CA LEU A 319 9.22 -23.08 -14.57
C LEU A 319 7.99 -23.27 -13.66
N ALA A 320 8.00 -24.27 -12.78
CA ALA A 320 6.92 -24.51 -11.82
C ALA A 320 6.84 -23.48 -10.68
N LEU A 321 7.90 -22.70 -10.45
CA LEU A 321 7.87 -21.53 -9.56
C LEU A 321 7.50 -20.25 -10.33
N LEU A 322 8.05 -20.06 -11.54
CA LEU A 322 7.77 -18.90 -12.39
C LEU A 322 6.30 -18.82 -12.83
N SER A 323 5.70 -19.96 -13.18
CA SER A 323 4.27 -20.06 -13.54
C SER A 323 3.33 -19.85 -12.36
N LYS A 324 3.73 -20.14 -11.13
CA LYS A 324 2.94 -19.89 -9.91
C LYS A 324 3.19 -18.49 -9.32
N ASN A 325 4.00 -17.67 -9.99
CA ASN A 325 4.42 -16.36 -9.52
C ASN A 325 3.81 -15.24 -10.40
N PRO A 326 2.87 -14.43 -9.89
CA PRO A 326 2.20 -13.38 -10.68
C PRO A 326 3.14 -12.26 -11.18
N TYR A 327 4.31 -12.07 -10.56
CA TYR A 327 5.31 -11.10 -11.02
C TYR A 327 6.08 -11.61 -12.24
N HIS A 328 6.13 -12.93 -12.46
CA HIS A 328 6.85 -13.54 -13.57
C HIS A 328 5.93 -14.27 -14.55
N SER A 329 4.62 -14.36 -14.29
CA SER A 329 3.60 -14.78 -15.25
C SER A 329 2.27 -14.06 -15.01
N ARG A 330 1.82 -13.28 -16.01
CA ARG A 330 0.56 -12.48 -16.00
C ARG A 330 -0.69 -13.24 -15.55
N TYR A 331 -0.73 -14.56 -15.73
CA TYR A 331 -1.93 -15.39 -15.45
C TYR A 331 -1.70 -16.45 -14.37
N ALA A 332 -0.63 -16.33 -13.57
CA ALA A 332 -0.18 -17.32 -12.59
C ALA A 332 -1.24 -17.81 -11.58
N LEU A 333 -2.17 -16.91 -11.20
CA LEU A 333 -3.22 -17.18 -10.21
C LEU A 333 -4.59 -17.45 -10.86
N ILE A 334 -4.66 -17.43 -12.19
CA ILE A 334 -5.90 -17.57 -12.95
C ILE A 334 -6.05 -19.00 -13.49
N ASP A 335 -5.13 -19.42 -14.37
CA ASP A 335 -5.15 -20.76 -14.97
C ASP A 335 -3.71 -21.21 -15.27
N PRO A 336 -3.26 -22.39 -14.77
CA PRO A 336 -2.00 -23.01 -15.14
C PRO A 336 -1.73 -23.12 -16.65
N LEU A 337 -2.76 -23.28 -17.49
CA LEU A 337 -2.70 -23.33 -18.96
C LEU A 337 -2.30 -21.98 -19.58
N LEU A 338 -2.62 -20.88 -18.90
CA LEU A 338 -2.32 -19.51 -19.34
C LEU A 338 -1.04 -18.97 -18.68
N ALA A 339 -0.53 -19.65 -17.64
CA ALA A 339 0.60 -19.25 -16.81
C ALA A 339 1.99 -19.40 -17.50
N LEU A 340 2.14 -18.77 -18.67
CA LEU A 340 3.39 -18.61 -19.42
C LEU A 340 4.29 -17.54 -18.75
N PRO A 341 5.61 -17.75 -18.59
CA PRO A 341 6.49 -16.72 -18.04
C PRO A 341 6.61 -15.47 -18.93
N ASN A 342 6.54 -14.28 -18.33
CA ASN A 342 6.53 -12.97 -19.00
C ASN A 342 7.72 -12.80 -19.95
N ILE A 343 8.93 -13.18 -19.51
CA ILE A 343 10.15 -13.15 -20.33
C ILE A 343 10.02 -13.95 -21.63
N VAL A 344 9.32 -15.10 -21.62
CA VAL A 344 9.09 -15.91 -22.82
C VAL A 344 8.06 -15.22 -23.70
N ASP A 345 6.97 -14.71 -23.13
CA ASP A 345 5.89 -14.08 -23.87
C ASP A 345 6.34 -12.78 -24.56
N ASP A 346 7.03 -11.90 -23.83
CA ASP A 346 7.52 -10.62 -24.34
C ASP A 346 8.58 -10.82 -25.43
N CYS A 347 9.53 -11.76 -25.23
CA CYS A 347 10.50 -12.10 -26.27
C CYS A 347 9.79 -12.67 -27.52
N VAL A 348 8.82 -13.56 -27.36
CA VAL A 348 8.03 -14.11 -28.47
C VAL A 348 7.23 -13.01 -29.19
N ALA A 349 6.67 -12.04 -28.46
CA ALA A 349 5.94 -10.91 -29.03
C ALA A 349 6.84 -9.98 -29.85
N ILE A 350 8.02 -9.60 -29.33
CA ILE A 350 9.03 -8.79 -30.04
C ILE A 350 9.49 -9.48 -31.33
N LEU A 351 9.72 -10.80 -31.27
CA LEU A 351 10.12 -11.62 -32.42
C LEU A 351 8.99 -11.78 -33.44
N ARG A 352 7.73 -11.93 -33.00
CA ARG A 352 6.55 -11.98 -33.88
C ARG A 352 6.20 -10.64 -34.52
N ARG A 353 6.52 -9.52 -33.87
CA ARG A 353 6.38 -8.16 -34.43
C ARG A 353 7.43 -7.84 -35.49
N ASN A 354 8.58 -8.52 -35.47
CA ASN A 354 9.72 -8.26 -36.36
C ASN A 354 10.24 -9.54 -37.09
N PRO A 355 9.37 -10.32 -37.74
CA PRO A 355 9.69 -11.67 -38.22
C PRO A 355 10.68 -11.69 -39.39
N ASP A 356 10.76 -10.60 -40.15
CA ASP A 356 11.65 -10.43 -41.32
C ASP A 356 13.12 -10.11 -40.94
N THR A 357 13.45 -10.03 -39.64
CA THR A 357 14.76 -9.57 -39.16
C THR A 357 15.90 -10.47 -39.66
N PRO A 358 16.87 -9.96 -40.45
CA PRO A 358 17.89 -10.79 -41.06
C PRO A 358 18.82 -11.42 -40.01
N ARG A 359 19.18 -12.70 -40.25
CA ARG A 359 20.10 -13.49 -39.41
C ARG A 359 19.61 -13.71 -37.97
N LEU A 360 18.29 -13.76 -37.78
CA LEU A 360 17.68 -14.09 -36.50
C LEU A 360 18.24 -15.42 -35.95
N PHE A 361 18.53 -15.46 -34.65
CA PHE A 361 19.26 -16.52 -33.93
C PHE A 361 20.68 -16.89 -34.44
N ARG A 362 21.13 -16.35 -35.59
CA ARG A 362 22.50 -16.54 -36.10
C ARG A 362 23.46 -15.40 -35.74
N THR A 363 22.95 -14.20 -35.43
CA THR A 363 23.80 -13.08 -34.98
C THR A 363 24.25 -13.28 -33.53
N THR A 364 25.55 -13.20 -33.28
CA THR A 364 26.14 -13.29 -31.94
C THR A 364 25.94 -11.99 -31.15
N VAL A 365 25.06 -12.02 -30.15
CA VAL A 365 24.90 -10.94 -29.18
C VAL A 365 26.06 -10.97 -28.17
N LEU A 366 26.61 -9.80 -27.81
CA LEU A 366 27.71 -9.71 -26.84
C LEU A 366 27.21 -10.09 -25.44
N ASN A 367 27.93 -10.99 -24.75
CA ASN A 367 27.57 -11.47 -23.42
C ASN A 367 27.39 -10.32 -22.39
N ILE A 368 28.16 -9.23 -22.51
CA ILE A 368 27.97 -8.02 -21.68
C ILE A 368 26.55 -7.43 -21.84
N ARG A 369 26.04 -7.34 -23.08
CA ARG A 369 24.68 -6.85 -23.36
C ARG A 369 23.62 -7.85 -22.92
N LEU A 370 23.90 -9.14 -23.03
CA LEU A 370 23.02 -10.22 -22.53
C LEU A 370 22.86 -10.13 -21.00
N ASN A 371 23.96 -9.93 -20.27
CA ASN A 371 23.94 -9.79 -18.81
C ASN A 371 23.24 -8.50 -18.37
N GLN A 372 23.40 -7.40 -19.12
CA GLN A 372 22.65 -6.15 -18.89
C GLN A 372 21.14 -6.36 -19.10
N LEU A 373 20.73 -7.11 -20.13
CA LEU A 373 19.32 -7.42 -20.36
C LEU A 373 18.74 -8.37 -19.30
N ARG A 374 19.55 -9.28 -18.76
CA ARG A 374 19.20 -10.07 -17.57
C ARG A 374 18.99 -9.18 -16.36
N GLU A 375 19.95 -8.30 -16.05
CA GLU A 375 19.88 -7.33 -14.96
C GLU A 375 18.60 -6.48 -15.07
N THR A 376 18.31 -5.93 -16.25
CA THR A 376 17.06 -5.20 -16.56
C THR A 376 15.81 -6.05 -16.29
N VAL A 377 15.72 -7.29 -16.79
CA VAL A 377 14.55 -8.16 -16.57
C VAL A 377 14.38 -8.56 -15.10
N GLU A 378 15.48 -8.70 -14.35
CA GLU A 378 15.47 -9.03 -12.92
C GLU A 378 15.15 -7.81 -12.03
N THR A 379 15.37 -6.58 -12.50
CA THR A 379 14.95 -5.33 -11.81
C THR A 379 13.60 -4.77 -12.26
N GLU A 380 13.19 -4.96 -13.51
CA GLU A 380 11.97 -4.37 -14.12
C GLU A 380 10.85 -5.40 -14.37
N GLY A 381 11.10 -6.69 -14.09
CA GLY A 381 10.12 -7.78 -14.19
C GLY A 381 9.59 -8.10 -15.60
N SER A 382 10.10 -7.42 -16.62
CA SER A 382 9.59 -7.40 -17.99
C SER A 382 10.72 -7.16 -19.00
N VAL A 383 10.49 -7.49 -20.28
CA VAL A 383 11.47 -7.25 -21.35
C VAL A 383 11.15 -5.90 -22.02
N PRO A 384 12.13 -4.99 -22.22
CA PRO A 384 11.88 -3.69 -22.85
C PRO A 384 11.24 -3.81 -24.25
N GLU A 385 10.13 -3.10 -24.50
CA GLU A 385 9.36 -3.23 -25.75
C GLU A 385 10.16 -2.86 -27.02
N ASP A 386 11.07 -1.89 -26.92
CA ASP A 386 11.95 -1.44 -28.00
C ASP A 386 13.23 -2.30 -28.14
N LEU A 387 13.29 -3.49 -27.51
CA LEU A 387 14.45 -4.37 -27.61
C LEU A 387 14.66 -4.90 -29.03
N ASP A 388 15.89 -4.76 -29.52
CA ASP A 388 16.35 -5.32 -30.79
C ASP A 388 15.99 -6.83 -30.91
N PRO A 389 15.39 -7.29 -32.02
CA PRO A 389 14.91 -8.67 -32.14
C PRO A 389 16.01 -9.73 -32.08
N GLN A 390 17.26 -9.42 -32.47
CA GLN A 390 18.37 -10.36 -32.32
C GLN A 390 18.76 -10.50 -30.84
N CYS A 391 18.63 -9.42 -30.06
CA CYS A 391 18.81 -9.42 -28.61
C CYS A 391 17.67 -10.16 -27.88
N ALA A 392 16.41 -9.95 -28.26
CA ALA A 392 15.27 -10.71 -27.73
C ALA A 392 15.41 -12.21 -28.03
N GLY A 393 15.83 -12.57 -29.26
CA GLY A 393 16.11 -13.95 -29.63
C GLY A 393 17.25 -14.60 -28.84
N ALA A 394 18.32 -13.85 -28.53
CA ALA A 394 19.41 -14.34 -27.68
C ALA A 394 18.99 -14.47 -26.21
N LEU A 395 18.18 -13.54 -25.69
CA LEU A 395 17.68 -13.53 -24.31
C LEU A 395 16.74 -14.72 -24.05
N LEU A 396 15.86 -15.04 -25.00
CA LEU A 396 15.00 -16.22 -24.95
C LEU A 396 15.81 -17.53 -24.89
N LEU A 397 16.84 -17.66 -25.72
CA LEU A 397 17.72 -18.85 -25.70
C LEU A 397 18.51 -18.96 -24.40
N ASP A 398 18.99 -17.83 -23.86
CA ASP A 398 19.70 -17.80 -22.58
C ASP A 398 18.78 -18.12 -21.40
N PHE A 399 17.52 -17.66 -21.41
CA PHE A 399 16.52 -18.07 -20.43
C PHE A 399 16.33 -19.59 -20.42
N LEU A 400 16.00 -20.18 -21.58
CA LEU A 400 15.77 -21.63 -21.71
C LEU A 400 17.00 -22.45 -21.30
N LYS A 401 18.21 -21.99 -21.67
CA LYS A 401 19.47 -22.66 -21.34
C LYS A 401 19.77 -22.66 -19.83
N ASN A 402 19.33 -21.64 -19.10
CA ASN A 402 19.56 -21.51 -17.66
C ASN A 402 18.36 -21.98 -16.83
N LEU A 403 17.44 -22.78 -17.38
CA LEU A 403 16.45 -23.50 -16.58
C LEU A 403 17.13 -24.66 -15.83
N PRO A 404 16.75 -24.95 -14.56
CA PRO A 404 17.35 -26.06 -13.79
C PRO A 404 17.21 -27.42 -14.47
N ASN A 405 16.03 -27.67 -15.07
CA ASN A 405 15.73 -28.88 -15.84
C ASN A 405 15.42 -28.47 -17.29
N SER A 406 15.88 -29.26 -18.26
CA SER A 406 15.62 -29.01 -19.69
C SER A 406 14.13 -29.07 -20.04
N LEU A 407 13.70 -28.45 -21.14
CA LEU A 407 12.27 -28.42 -21.52
C LEU A 407 11.67 -29.80 -21.82
N LEU A 408 12.49 -30.76 -22.29
CA LEU A 408 12.08 -32.16 -22.48
C LEU A 408 12.17 -33.02 -21.21
N THR A 409 12.64 -32.45 -20.10
CA THR A 409 12.87 -33.08 -18.77
C THR A 409 13.87 -34.26 -18.77
N ASP A 410 14.70 -34.36 -17.71
CA ASP A 410 15.85 -35.28 -17.67
C ASP A 410 15.44 -36.77 -17.66
N ASP A 411 14.25 -37.08 -17.15
CA ASP A 411 13.61 -38.39 -17.11
C ASP A 411 13.02 -38.81 -18.47
N LYS A 412 12.39 -37.87 -19.20
CA LYS A 412 11.73 -38.14 -20.50
C LYS A 412 12.66 -37.94 -21.69
N TYR A 413 13.85 -37.36 -21.50
CA TYR A 413 14.86 -37.12 -22.54
C TYR A 413 15.13 -38.35 -23.42
N ASP A 414 15.44 -39.50 -22.83
CA ASP A 414 15.78 -40.71 -23.58
C ASP A 414 14.58 -41.28 -24.36
N ALA A 415 13.34 -41.07 -23.87
CA ALA A 415 12.12 -41.44 -24.58
C ALA A 415 11.85 -40.52 -25.78
N PHE A 416 12.04 -39.21 -25.63
CA PHE A 416 11.98 -38.25 -26.74
C PHE A 416 13.02 -38.57 -27.82
N VAL A 417 14.25 -38.87 -27.42
CA VAL A 417 15.33 -39.30 -28.30
C VAL A 417 14.97 -40.58 -29.06
N ALA A 418 14.46 -41.60 -28.36
CA ALA A 418 14.04 -42.85 -29.00
C ALA A 418 12.88 -42.63 -30.00
N ALA A 419 11.91 -41.76 -29.67
CA ALA A 419 10.81 -41.43 -30.56
C ALA A 419 11.27 -40.65 -31.81
N GLY A 420 12.20 -39.70 -31.67
CA GLY A 420 12.78 -38.95 -32.80
C GLY A 420 13.58 -39.82 -33.77
N GLN A 421 14.23 -40.88 -33.28
CA GLN A 421 15.01 -41.83 -34.10
C GLN A 421 14.16 -42.89 -34.83
N LEU A 422 12.83 -42.89 -34.67
CA LEU A 422 11.96 -43.83 -35.37
C LEU A 422 11.95 -43.59 -36.88
N ARG A 423 12.06 -44.70 -37.64
CA ARG A 423 12.01 -44.71 -39.11
C ARG A 423 10.59 -44.52 -39.66
N ASP A 424 9.60 -44.97 -38.92
CA ASP A 424 8.18 -44.68 -39.17
C ASP A 424 7.90 -43.27 -38.62
N GLU A 425 7.62 -42.34 -39.54
CA GLU A 425 7.35 -40.94 -39.21
C GLU A 425 6.01 -40.75 -38.49
N ASP A 426 4.99 -41.53 -38.83
CA ASP A 426 3.70 -41.46 -38.13
C ASP A 426 3.81 -42.02 -36.71
N ALA A 427 4.64 -43.06 -36.49
CA ALA A 427 4.94 -43.55 -35.15
C ALA A 427 5.83 -42.57 -34.36
N SER A 428 6.79 -41.93 -35.03
CA SER A 428 7.61 -40.86 -34.43
C SER A 428 6.73 -39.71 -33.93
N VAL A 429 5.84 -39.20 -34.78
CA VAL A 429 4.89 -38.13 -34.44
C VAL A 429 3.96 -38.54 -33.31
N ARG A 430 3.27 -39.70 -33.41
CA ARG A 430 2.38 -40.19 -32.34
C ARG A 430 3.08 -40.30 -30.99
N ASN A 431 4.28 -40.88 -30.95
CA ASN A 431 5.02 -41.05 -29.71
C ASN A 431 5.47 -39.69 -29.13
N ILE A 432 5.88 -38.74 -29.98
CA ILE A 432 6.21 -37.38 -29.55
C ILE A 432 4.97 -36.64 -29.03
N THR A 433 3.80 -36.77 -29.67
CA THR A 433 2.53 -36.21 -29.17
C THR A 433 2.20 -36.75 -27.78
N CYS A 434 2.33 -38.07 -27.56
CA CYS A 434 2.11 -38.67 -26.25
C CYS A 434 3.08 -38.12 -25.19
N LEU A 435 4.38 -38.02 -25.50
CA LEU A 435 5.38 -37.49 -24.56
C LEU A 435 5.20 -35.99 -24.28
N VAL A 436 4.76 -35.19 -25.25
CA VAL A 436 4.43 -33.77 -25.04
C VAL A 436 3.23 -33.63 -24.10
N ASN A 437 2.16 -34.40 -24.32
CA ASN A 437 0.97 -34.36 -23.46
C ASN A 437 1.23 -34.92 -22.04
N ASP A 438 2.35 -35.61 -21.82
CA ASP A 438 2.79 -36.21 -20.56
C ASP A 438 3.83 -35.34 -19.80
N LEU A 439 4.29 -34.23 -20.38
CA LEU A 439 5.06 -33.21 -19.65
C LEU A 439 4.14 -32.45 -18.67
N SER A 440 4.68 -31.89 -17.59
CA SER A 440 3.89 -31.01 -16.72
C SER A 440 3.42 -29.75 -17.46
N VAL A 441 2.22 -29.26 -17.17
CA VAL A 441 1.53 -28.16 -17.86
C VAL A 441 2.44 -26.97 -18.20
N HIS A 442 3.24 -26.48 -17.24
CA HIS A 442 4.15 -25.34 -17.42
C HIS A 442 5.24 -25.57 -18.49
N TYR A 443 5.71 -26.82 -18.64
CA TYR A 443 6.63 -27.22 -19.69
C TYR A 443 5.93 -27.34 -21.05
N GLN A 444 4.70 -27.87 -21.08
CA GLN A 444 3.89 -27.96 -22.30
C GLN A 444 3.69 -26.58 -22.94
N ILE A 445 3.31 -25.57 -22.15
CA ILE A 445 2.99 -24.23 -22.65
C ILE A 445 4.23 -23.51 -23.15
N VAL A 446 5.35 -23.56 -22.43
CA VAL A 446 6.61 -22.94 -22.86
C VAL A 446 7.15 -23.62 -24.12
N LEU A 447 7.12 -24.95 -24.18
CA LEU A 447 7.53 -25.70 -25.37
C LEU A 447 6.62 -25.38 -26.57
N ASN A 448 5.30 -25.38 -26.37
CA ASN A 448 4.31 -24.97 -27.37
C ASN A 448 4.62 -23.56 -27.90
N ARG A 449 4.72 -22.55 -27.02
CA ARG A 449 4.95 -21.14 -27.38
C ARG A 449 6.26 -20.93 -28.15
N VAL A 450 7.33 -21.64 -27.76
CA VAL A 450 8.64 -21.53 -28.43
C VAL A 450 8.64 -22.21 -29.81
N LEU A 451 7.93 -23.35 -29.98
CA LEU A 451 7.82 -23.99 -31.29
C LEU A 451 6.77 -23.33 -32.19
N ASP A 452 5.72 -22.71 -31.63
CA ASP A 452 4.77 -21.82 -32.30
C ASP A 452 5.47 -20.62 -32.94
N LEU A 453 6.43 -20.02 -32.22
CA LEU A 453 7.31 -18.98 -32.75
C LEU A 453 8.18 -19.51 -33.91
N MET A 454 8.83 -20.66 -33.74
CA MET A 454 9.72 -21.20 -34.79
C MET A 454 8.95 -21.62 -36.03
N HIS A 455 7.78 -22.22 -35.89
CA HIS A 455 6.90 -22.60 -37.00
C HIS A 455 6.44 -21.36 -37.78
N PHE A 456 6.08 -20.28 -37.07
CA PHE A 456 5.73 -18.99 -37.68
C PHE A 456 6.91 -18.35 -38.44
N LEU A 457 8.10 -18.27 -37.83
CA LEU A 457 9.28 -17.65 -38.45
C LEU A 457 9.80 -18.39 -39.70
N GLN A 458 9.43 -19.67 -39.87
CA GLN A 458 9.77 -20.51 -41.01
C GLN A 458 8.75 -20.46 -42.16
N GLN A 459 7.67 -19.69 -42.02
CA GLN A 459 6.74 -19.46 -43.13
C GLN A 459 7.48 -18.80 -44.30
N PRO A 460 7.19 -19.16 -45.57
CA PRO A 460 7.98 -18.75 -46.73
C PRO A 460 8.09 -17.23 -46.90
N GLU A 461 7.07 -16.50 -46.44
CA GLU A 461 7.00 -15.04 -46.44
C GLU A 461 8.07 -14.37 -45.56
N HIS A 462 8.59 -15.09 -44.56
CA HIS A 462 9.58 -14.62 -43.58
C HIS A 462 10.93 -15.31 -43.73
N SER A 463 10.94 -16.63 -44.00
CA SER A 463 12.15 -17.47 -44.02
C SER A 463 13.19 -17.01 -45.05
N GLU A 464 12.75 -16.46 -46.19
CA GLU A 464 13.65 -15.92 -47.23
C GLU A 464 14.43 -14.67 -46.77
N LYS A 465 13.90 -13.92 -45.80
CA LYS A 465 14.45 -12.64 -45.32
C LYS A 465 15.22 -12.81 -44.01
N ASN A 466 14.63 -13.50 -43.04
CA ASN A 466 15.25 -13.77 -41.74
C ASN A 466 16.34 -14.87 -41.85
N GLY A 467 16.16 -15.80 -42.80
CA GLY A 467 17.05 -16.93 -43.07
C GLY A 467 16.84 -18.15 -42.17
N VAL A 468 15.82 -18.17 -41.31
CA VAL A 468 15.49 -19.26 -40.38
C VAL A 468 14.81 -20.40 -41.14
N ASP A 469 15.52 -21.51 -41.30
CA ASP A 469 14.99 -22.77 -41.81
C ASP A 469 14.87 -23.81 -40.69
N ILE A 470 14.19 -24.93 -40.98
CA ILE A 470 13.99 -26.06 -40.03
C ILE A 470 15.33 -26.51 -39.42
N PHE A 471 16.40 -26.56 -40.22
CA PHE A 471 17.72 -26.97 -39.77
C PHE A 471 18.36 -25.97 -38.80
N THR A 472 18.25 -24.66 -39.06
CA THR A 472 18.74 -23.62 -38.14
C THR A 472 17.92 -23.60 -36.86
N ALA A 473 16.60 -23.67 -36.94
CA ALA A 473 15.74 -23.66 -35.75
C ALA A 473 16.02 -24.88 -34.85
N SER A 474 16.14 -26.08 -35.41
CA SER A 474 16.46 -27.29 -34.65
C SER A 474 17.88 -27.29 -34.06
N THR A 475 18.89 -26.83 -34.81
CA THR A 475 20.28 -26.74 -34.29
C THR A 475 20.48 -25.61 -33.27
N VAL A 476 19.67 -24.55 -33.32
CA VAL A 476 19.64 -23.47 -32.31
C VAL A 476 18.91 -23.91 -31.03
N LEU A 477 17.77 -24.60 -31.16
CA LEU A 477 16.94 -24.96 -30.01
C LEU A 477 17.39 -26.22 -29.27
N ALA A 478 17.91 -27.24 -29.96
CA ALA A 478 18.29 -28.49 -29.29
C ALA A 478 19.27 -28.30 -28.10
N PRO A 479 20.30 -27.45 -28.16
CA PRO A 479 21.17 -27.16 -27.01
C PRO A 479 20.50 -26.52 -25.78
N VAL A 480 19.27 -26.01 -25.90
CA VAL A 480 18.55 -25.30 -24.81
C VAL A 480 17.19 -25.91 -24.46
N ILE A 481 16.65 -26.78 -25.33
CA ILE A 481 15.39 -27.53 -25.12
C ILE A 481 15.65 -29.00 -24.78
N ALA A 482 16.74 -29.57 -25.28
CA ALA A 482 17.03 -31.00 -25.29
C ALA A 482 18.46 -31.30 -24.81
N PHE A 483 18.75 -30.95 -23.55
CA PHE A 483 19.96 -31.36 -22.83
C PHE A 483 19.61 -32.29 -21.65
N LYS A 484 20.63 -32.94 -21.06
CA LYS A 484 20.47 -33.82 -19.90
C LYS A 484 21.50 -33.50 -18.81
N ASN A 485 21.08 -33.40 -17.54
CA ASN A 485 21.97 -33.17 -16.41
C ASN A 485 22.51 -34.50 -15.82
N ASP A 486 23.80 -34.79 -16.01
CA ASP A 486 24.46 -36.00 -15.47
C ASP A 486 24.75 -35.89 -13.95
N THR A 487 23.72 -35.95 -13.10
CA THR A 487 23.87 -36.00 -11.62
C THR A 487 24.15 -37.41 -11.08
N THR A 488 23.96 -38.45 -11.88
CA THR A 488 24.01 -39.87 -11.46
C THR A 488 25.37 -40.55 -11.66
N SER A 489 26.41 -40.08 -10.95
CA SER A 489 27.60 -40.91 -10.69
C SER A 489 28.16 -40.71 -9.29
N GLY A 490 28.38 -41.81 -8.56
CA GLY A 490 28.69 -41.79 -7.14
C GLY A 490 30.16 -41.51 -6.78
N LEU A 491 30.34 -40.91 -5.61
CA LEU A 491 31.61 -40.59 -4.92
C LEU A 491 32.54 -39.58 -5.64
N PRO A 492 32.91 -38.45 -4.98
CA PRO A 492 33.83 -37.46 -5.55
C PRO A 492 35.29 -37.94 -5.55
N SER A 493 35.63 -38.80 -6.51
CA SER A 493 37.01 -39.27 -6.75
C SER A 493 37.93 -38.11 -7.16
N LYS A 494 38.83 -37.69 -6.25
CA LYS A 494 39.84 -36.65 -6.48
C LYS A 494 40.89 -37.07 -7.54
N HIS A 495 40.62 -36.88 -8.84
CA HIS A 495 41.68 -36.66 -9.84
C HIS A 495 41.24 -35.80 -11.04
N SER A 496 42.12 -34.91 -11.46
CA SER A 496 41.86 -33.87 -12.46
C SER A 496 41.96 -34.37 -13.92
N ARG A 497 40.89 -34.98 -14.44
CA ARG A 497 40.72 -35.29 -15.88
C ARG A 497 39.24 -35.16 -16.32
N GLY A 498 38.77 -33.93 -16.57
CA GLY A 498 37.37 -33.69 -16.95
C GLY A 498 37.08 -32.59 -18.00
N ARG A 499 38.00 -31.64 -18.24
CA ARG A 499 37.69 -30.42 -19.02
C ARG A 499 37.57 -30.58 -20.55
N MET A 500 37.65 -31.80 -21.07
CA MET A 500 37.44 -32.12 -22.49
C MET A 500 36.38 -33.21 -22.72
N HIS A 501 35.68 -33.67 -21.67
CA HIS A 501 34.64 -34.70 -21.84
C HIS A 501 33.25 -34.08 -22.08
N SER A 502 32.87 -33.02 -21.33
CA SER A 502 31.53 -32.40 -21.49
C SER A 502 31.31 -31.91 -22.92
N GLN A 503 32.24 -31.13 -23.50
CA GLN A 503 32.07 -30.55 -24.85
C GLN A 503 31.74 -31.57 -25.95
N TYR A 504 32.16 -32.84 -25.81
CA TYR A 504 31.87 -33.91 -26.76
C TYR A 504 30.51 -34.58 -26.50
N GLN A 505 30.03 -34.51 -25.26
CA GLN A 505 28.74 -34.98 -24.80
C GLN A 505 27.64 -33.92 -25.07
N ASP A 506 27.92 -32.65 -24.79
CA ASP A 506 27.14 -31.48 -25.19
C ASP A 506 26.84 -31.51 -26.70
N LEU A 507 27.86 -31.77 -27.53
CA LEU A 507 27.70 -31.92 -28.99
C LEU A 507 26.83 -33.12 -29.39
N ARG A 508 26.88 -34.22 -28.63
CA ARG A 508 26.04 -35.41 -28.89
C ARG A 508 24.59 -35.15 -28.53
N TYR A 509 24.32 -34.63 -27.33
CA TYR A 509 22.96 -34.31 -26.89
C TYR A 509 22.30 -33.28 -27.82
N ALA A 510 23.03 -32.24 -28.24
CA ALA A 510 22.57 -31.28 -29.24
C ALA A 510 22.28 -31.92 -30.62
N ALA A 511 23.19 -32.76 -31.14
CA ALA A 511 23.03 -33.37 -32.46
C ALA A 511 21.88 -34.40 -32.52
N VAL A 512 21.59 -35.07 -31.40
CA VAL A 512 20.48 -36.03 -31.30
C VAL A 512 19.16 -35.31 -31.00
N GLY A 513 19.16 -34.32 -30.09
CA GLY A 513 18.01 -33.48 -29.79
C GLY A 513 17.50 -32.70 -31.00
N ALA A 514 18.40 -32.30 -31.93
CA ALA A 514 18.02 -31.63 -33.17
C ALA A 514 17.05 -32.45 -34.03
N GLN A 515 17.16 -33.79 -34.03
CA GLN A 515 16.22 -34.66 -34.76
C GLN A 515 14.82 -34.64 -34.14
N VAL A 516 14.73 -34.60 -32.80
CA VAL A 516 13.45 -34.48 -32.09
C VAL A 516 12.80 -33.12 -32.38
N VAL A 517 13.57 -32.03 -32.26
CA VAL A 517 13.07 -30.67 -32.51
C VAL A 517 12.70 -30.47 -33.99
N GLU A 518 13.43 -31.05 -34.94
CA GLU A 518 13.06 -31.08 -36.36
C GLU A 518 11.68 -31.73 -36.59
N ARG A 519 11.43 -32.90 -35.97
CA ARG A 519 10.11 -33.56 -36.05
C ARG A 519 9.01 -32.71 -35.43
N MET A 520 9.26 -32.12 -34.25
CA MET A 520 8.31 -31.27 -33.55
C MET A 520 7.94 -30.01 -34.35
N ILE A 521 8.91 -29.37 -35.01
CA ILE A 521 8.68 -28.19 -35.87
C ILE A 521 7.91 -28.58 -37.14
N ARG A 522 8.28 -29.69 -37.79
CA ARG A 522 7.65 -30.17 -39.04
C ARG A 522 6.20 -30.57 -38.85
N HIS A 523 5.86 -31.18 -37.71
CA HIS A 523 4.51 -31.68 -37.39
C HIS A 523 3.83 -30.92 -36.25
N TYR A 524 4.23 -29.66 -36.04
CA TYR A 524 3.77 -28.78 -34.95
C TYR A 524 2.24 -28.81 -34.77
N ALA A 525 1.49 -28.61 -35.85
CA ALA A 525 0.02 -28.59 -35.84
C ALA A 525 -0.66 -29.94 -35.50
N THR A 526 0.08 -31.06 -35.48
CA THR A 526 -0.41 -32.38 -35.04
C THR A 526 0.08 -32.73 -33.63
N ILE A 527 1.30 -32.31 -33.28
CA ILE A 527 1.92 -32.61 -31.98
C ILE A 527 1.32 -31.75 -30.86
N PHE A 528 1.08 -30.46 -31.12
CA PHE A 528 0.62 -29.51 -30.09
C PHE A 528 -0.88 -29.23 -30.13
N HIS A 529 -1.66 -29.90 -30.99
CA HIS A 529 -3.09 -29.63 -31.17
C HIS A 529 -3.90 -29.70 -29.86
N SER A 530 -3.63 -30.69 -28.99
CA SER A 530 -4.32 -30.83 -27.70
C SER A 530 -4.04 -29.65 -26.76
N VAL A 531 -2.79 -29.20 -26.70
CA VAL A 531 -2.34 -28.07 -25.87
C VAL A 531 -2.93 -26.76 -26.40
N GLN A 532 -2.98 -26.59 -27.74
CA GLN A 532 -3.59 -25.42 -28.38
C GLN A 532 -5.08 -25.30 -28.06
N VAL A 533 -5.84 -26.40 -28.15
CA VAL A 533 -7.28 -26.41 -27.82
C VAL A 533 -7.49 -26.05 -26.35
N GLN A 534 -6.76 -26.69 -25.42
CA GLN A 534 -6.86 -26.39 -23.98
C GLN A 534 -6.56 -24.92 -23.65
N VAL A 535 -5.54 -24.32 -24.29
CA VAL A 535 -5.20 -22.89 -24.11
C VAL A 535 -6.27 -21.97 -24.69
N VAL A 536 -6.92 -22.33 -25.81
CA VAL A 536 -8.03 -21.55 -26.38
C VAL A 536 -9.28 -21.65 -25.50
N ASP A 537 -9.64 -22.85 -25.05
CA ASP A 537 -10.79 -23.08 -24.16
C ASP A 537 -10.64 -22.31 -22.83
N ALA A 538 -9.41 -22.24 -22.29
CA ALA A 538 -9.08 -21.46 -21.09
C ALA A 538 -9.17 -19.94 -21.33
N LEU A 539 -8.73 -19.45 -22.50
CA LEU A 539 -8.86 -18.03 -22.87
C LEU A 539 -10.34 -17.63 -23.04
N GLU A 540 -11.18 -18.49 -23.63
CA GLU A 540 -12.62 -18.21 -23.78
C GLU A 540 -13.34 -18.17 -22.43
N GLN A 541 -12.98 -19.06 -21.50
CA GLN A 541 -13.47 -19.02 -20.11
C GLN A 541 -13.01 -17.75 -19.37
N LEU A 542 -11.77 -17.29 -19.60
CA LEU A 542 -11.26 -16.07 -18.98
C LEU A 542 -11.95 -14.80 -19.52
N GLU A 543 -12.13 -14.67 -20.84
CA GLU A 543 -12.76 -13.48 -21.42
C GLU A 543 -14.27 -13.45 -21.12
N THR A 544 -14.97 -14.59 -21.09
CA THR A 544 -16.38 -14.63 -20.65
C THR A 544 -16.53 -14.26 -19.16
N LYS A 545 -15.60 -14.69 -18.29
CA LYS A 545 -15.53 -14.20 -16.89
C LYS A 545 -15.27 -12.69 -16.83
N LYS A 546 -14.35 -12.15 -17.65
CA LYS A 546 -14.06 -10.71 -17.75
C LYS A 546 -15.29 -9.90 -18.17
N GLU A 547 -15.99 -10.31 -19.23
CA GLU A 547 -17.22 -9.65 -19.71
C GLU A 547 -18.30 -9.60 -18.61
N ALA A 548 -18.51 -10.71 -17.90
CA ALA A 548 -19.47 -10.79 -16.80
C ALA A 548 -19.15 -9.79 -15.68
N LEU A 549 -17.87 -9.67 -15.30
CA LEU A 549 -17.41 -8.76 -14.24
C LEU A 549 -17.49 -7.28 -14.67
N GLN A 550 -17.11 -6.94 -15.90
CA GLN A 550 -17.30 -5.60 -16.45
C GLN A 550 -18.79 -5.20 -16.52
N MET A 551 -19.66 -6.16 -16.85
CA MET A 551 -21.10 -5.92 -17.01
C MET A 551 -21.82 -5.58 -15.69
N VAL A 552 -21.29 -5.95 -14.52
CA VAL A 552 -21.86 -5.54 -13.21
C VAL A 552 -21.77 -4.02 -13.05
N SER A 553 -20.56 -3.46 -13.19
CA SER A 553 -20.33 -2.01 -13.01
C SER A 553 -20.89 -1.15 -14.15
N HIS A 554 -21.18 -1.75 -15.31
CA HIS A 554 -22.00 -1.12 -16.34
C HIS A 554 -23.49 -1.09 -15.93
N GLN A 555 -24.05 -2.21 -15.44
CA GLN A 555 -25.44 -2.30 -15.00
C GLN A 555 -25.77 -1.41 -13.79
N LEU A 556 -24.80 -1.10 -12.92
CA LEU A 556 -24.97 -0.13 -11.82
C LEU A 556 -25.21 1.30 -12.35
N LYS A 557 -24.58 1.67 -13.47
CA LYS A 557 -24.64 3.01 -14.08
C LYS A 557 -25.82 3.18 -15.04
N LEU A 558 -26.33 2.09 -15.62
CA LEU A 558 -27.51 2.10 -16.48
C LEU A 558 -28.78 2.33 -15.66
N GLN A 559 -29.52 3.40 -15.95
CA GLN A 559 -30.86 3.60 -15.39
C GLN A 559 -31.88 2.71 -16.12
N PRO A 560 -32.79 2.00 -15.41
CA PRO A 560 -33.77 1.13 -16.04
C PRO A 560 -34.83 1.94 -16.79
N GLN A 561 -35.27 1.47 -17.96
CA GLN A 561 -36.20 2.21 -18.81
C GLN A 561 -37.39 1.37 -19.30
N MET A 562 -38.61 1.91 -19.18
CA MET A 562 -39.86 1.21 -19.57
C MET A 562 -40.04 1.02 -21.10
N ASN A 563 -39.16 1.58 -21.92
CA ASN A 563 -39.05 1.29 -23.36
C ASN A 563 -38.25 0.00 -23.64
N ILE A 564 -37.35 -0.40 -22.73
CA ILE A 564 -36.55 -1.64 -22.81
C ILE A 564 -37.44 -2.80 -22.37
N LEU A 565 -37.55 -3.82 -23.24
CA LEU A 565 -38.45 -4.95 -23.01
C LEU A 565 -38.08 -5.74 -21.74
N SER A 566 -36.78 -5.92 -21.47
CA SER A 566 -36.28 -6.65 -20.29
C SER A 566 -36.59 -5.91 -18.99
N ASP A 567 -36.20 -4.64 -18.87
CA ASP A 567 -36.43 -3.81 -17.68
C ASP A 567 -37.93 -3.73 -17.37
N ARG A 568 -38.77 -3.50 -18.39
CA ARG A 568 -40.23 -3.49 -18.24
C ARG A 568 -40.78 -4.84 -17.81
N GLN A 569 -40.24 -5.97 -18.29
CA GLN A 569 -40.60 -7.30 -17.81
C GLN A 569 -40.24 -7.50 -16.34
N GLN A 570 -39.06 -7.02 -15.91
CA GLN A 570 -38.60 -7.12 -14.53
C GLN A 570 -39.46 -6.28 -13.57
N VAL A 571 -39.72 -5.01 -13.91
CA VAL A 571 -40.60 -4.11 -13.12
C VAL A 571 -42.03 -4.67 -13.02
N ASN A 572 -42.57 -5.19 -14.12
CA ASN A 572 -43.90 -5.82 -14.13
C ASN A 572 -43.95 -7.08 -13.26
N GLU A 573 -42.88 -7.88 -13.25
CA GLU A 573 -42.79 -9.12 -12.48
C GLU A 573 -42.67 -8.86 -10.97
N ILE A 574 -41.85 -7.87 -10.55
CA ILE A 574 -41.84 -7.41 -9.15
C ILE A 574 -43.24 -6.90 -8.74
N SER A 575 -43.86 -6.09 -9.60
CA SER A 575 -45.22 -5.55 -9.37
C SER A 575 -46.32 -6.62 -9.39
N ARG A 576 -46.05 -7.81 -9.95
CA ARG A 576 -46.93 -8.98 -9.88
C ARG A 576 -46.78 -9.68 -8.53
N LEU A 577 -45.54 -9.99 -8.12
CA LEU A 577 -45.24 -10.65 -6.84
C LEU A 577 -45.73 -9.83 -5.64
N PHE A 578 -45.52 -8.51 -5.65
CA PHE A 578 -46.05 -7.61 -4.63
C PHE A 578 -47.58 -7.65 -4.55
N ARG A 579 -48.29 -7.70 -5.69
CA ARG A 579 -49.76 -7.74 -5.73
C ARG A 579 -50.30 -9.07 -5.23
N GLU A 580 -49.74 -10.19 -5.69
CA GLU A 580 -50.14 -11.54 -5.27
C GLU A 580 -49.99 -11.70 -3.76
N TYR A 581 -48.87 -11.26 -3.18
CA TYR A 581 -48.66 -11.30 -1.73
C TYR A 581 -49.62 -10.40 -0.93
N LEU A 582 -50.02 -9.24 -1.47
CA LEU A 582 -51.07 -8.40 -0.86
C LEU A 582 -52.46 -9.04 -0.95
N GLU A 583 -52.78 -9.71 -2.07
CA GLU A 583 -54.04 -10.44 -2.26
C GLU A 583 -54.13 -11.66 -1.34
N ASP A 584 -53.05 -12.42 -1.15
CA ASP A 584 -52.98 -13.53 -0.18
C ASP A 584 -53.11 -13.05 1.27
N CYS A 585 -52.47 -11.92 1.63
CA CYS A 585 -52.65 -11.29 2.94
C CYS A 585 -54.11 -10.82 3.20
N ALA A 586 -54.80 -10.36 2.15
CA ALA A 586 -56.21 -10.01 2.25
C ALA A 586 -57.12 -11.25 2.36
N GLY A 587 -56.76 -12.34 1.65
CA GLY A 587 -57.44 -13.64 1.72
C GLY A 587 -57.32 -14.33 3.08
N SER A 588 -56.14 -14.27 3.72
CA SER A 588 -55.92 -14.80 5.07
C SER A 588 -56.73 -14.03 6.12
N SER A 589 -56.79 -12.69 6.01
CA SER A 589 -57.63 -11.85 6.87
C SER A 589 -59.14 -12.13 6.72
N LEU A 590 -59.60 -12.56 5.54
CA LEU A 590 -61.00 -12.92 5.28
C LEU A 590 -61.36 -14.38 5.62
N SER A 591 -60.38 -15.23 5.91
CA SER A 591 -60.57 -16.62 6.34
C SER A 591 -60.36 -16.85 7.84
N ALA A 592 -59.75 -15.89 8.55
CA ALA A 592 -59.57 -15.91 10.01
C ALA A 592 -60.87 -15.75 10.84
N LEU A 593 -62.05 -15.61 10.20
CA LEU A 593 -63.33 -15.34 10.86
C LEU A 593 -64.26 -16.56 11.03
N ASP A 594 -63.76 -17.79 10.82
CA ASP A 594 -64.49 -19.01 11.23
C ASP A 594 -63.56 -20.19 11.59
N ARG A 595 -62.81 -20.06 12.71
CA ARG A 595 -62.26 -21.17 13.51
C ARG A 595 -61.58 -20.71 14.81
N SER A 596 -62.33 -20.64 15.90
CA SER A 596 -61.78 -20.46 17.26
C SER A 596 -62.25 -21.56 18.22
N ALA A 597 -61.69 -22.77 18.12
CA ALA A 597 -61.79 -23.81 19.16
C ALA A 597 -60.87 -25.03 18.93
N THR A 598 -59.58 -24.93 19.32
CA THR A 598 -58.83 -25.93 20.15
C THR A 598 -57.36 -25.51 20.19
N GLY A 599 -56.77 -25.36 21.38
CA GLY A 599 -55.45 -24.75 21.55
C GLY A 599 -54.36 -25.67 22.11
N GLN A 600 -53.17 -25.55 21.53
CA GLN A 600 -51.83 -25.79 22.09
C GLN A 600 -50.90 -24.78 21.39
N ALA A 601 -49.97 -24.07 22.01
CA ALA A 601 -49.62 -23.85 23.42
C ALA A 601 -49.84 -22.34 23.76
N ALA A 602 -49.71 -21.83 24.99
CA ALA A 602 -49.10 -22.31 26.23
C ALA A 602 -50.05 -22.08 27.44
N GLU A 603 -49.80 -22.53 28.67
CA GLU A 603 -48.57 -23.10 29.26
C GLU A 603 -48.81 -24.44 29.97
N PHE A 604 -47.83 -25.33 29.88
CA PHE A 604 -47.76 -26.60 30.62
C PHE A 604 -46.26 -26.87 30.85
N LEU A 605 -45.73 -26.91 32.07
CA LEU A 605 -46.34 -26.91 33.40
C LEU A 605 -46.46 -25.45 33.96
N LYS A 606 -47.39 -25.06 34.85
CA LYS A 606 -48.45 -25.82 35.54
C LYS A 606 -49.57 -24.95 36.17
N THR A 607 -50.82 -25.41 36.02
CA THR A 607 -51.96 -25.33 36.97
C THR A 607 -52.66 -24.00 37.37
N LYS A 608 -53.91 -23.88 36.88
CA LYS A 608 -55.19 -23.70 37.63
C LYS A 608 -55.71 -22.30 38.05
N THR A 609 -56.84 -21.92 37.39
CA THR A 609 -58.12 -21.37 37.95
C THR A 609 -58.11 -19.99 38.66
N THR A 610 -59.10 -19.08 38.54
CA THR A 610 -60.48 -19.12 37.98
C THR A 610 -61.02 -17.70 37.74
N SER A 611 -61.96 -17.51 36.78
CA SER A 611 -63.05 -16.48 36.68
C SER A 611 -62.85 -15.01 37.18
N GLY A 612 -63.33 -13.94 36.53
CA GLY A 612 -64.27 -13.76 35.39
C GLY A 612 -65.08 -12.45 35.57
N LEU A 613 -66.00 -12.10 34.65
CA LEU A 613 -66.98 -10.97 34.70
C LEU A 613 -66.38 -9.53 34.59
N GLU A 614 -67.03 -8.48 34.04
CA GLU A 614 -68.16 -8.32 33.08
C GLU A 614 -68.25 -6.84 32.56
N ASN A 615 -69.04 -6.58 31.51
CA ASN A 615 -69.82 -5.34 31.20
C ASN A 615 -69.24 -4.03 30.56
N LYS A 616 -69.88 -3.67 29.42
CA LYS A 616 -70.52 -2.37 29.05
C LYS A 616 -69.76 -1.22 28.33
N CYS A 617 -70.20 -0.96 27.09
CA CYS A 617 -70.20 0.33 26.35
C CYS A 617 -71.35 1.27 26.87
N PRO A 618 -71.65 2.51 26.36
CA PRO A 618 -71.76 2.89 24.91
C PRO A 618 -71.51 4.38 24.49
N SER A 619 -71.77 4.66 23.19
CA SER A 619 -72.16 5.97 22.55
C SER A 619 -71.13 7.13 22.47
N ASN A 620 -71.08 8.01 21.44
CA ASN A 620 -71.79 8.17 20.14
C ASN A 620 -70.83 8.88 19.11
N THR A 621 -70.73 8.51 17.82
CA THR A 621 -71.54 8.94 16.61
C THR A 621 -71.45 10.44 16.27
N ILE A 622 -71.34 10.95 15.02
CA ILE A 622 -71.32 10.42 13.61
C ILE A 622 -70.07 11.03 12.87
N VAL A 623 -69.80 11.16 11.55
CA VAL A 623 -70.43 11.07 10.19
C VAL A 623 -69.33 10.50 9.23
N ASN A 624 -69.46 9.64 8.20
CA ASN A 624 -70.53 9.00 7.40
C ASN A 624 -70.78 9.58 5.96
N LEU A 625 -70.00 9.14 4.95
CA LEU A 625 -70.29 9.24 3.49
C LEU A 625 -69.86 7.93 2.77
N GLY A 626 -70.50 7.55 1.65
CA GLY A 626 -70.05 6.43 0.80
C GLY A 626 -71.07 5.98 -0.26
N LYS A 627 -70.80 4.81 -0.88
CA LYS A 627 -71.61 4.06 -1.88
C LYS A 627 -71.56 4.56 -3.35
N ASN A 628 -71.61 3.71 -4.40
CA ASN A 628 -71.30 2.27 -4.54
C ASN A 628 -71.31 1.77 -6.02
N LEU A 629 -70.68 0.60 -6.24
CA LEU A 629 -70.98 -0.47 -7.23
C LEU A 629 -70.82 -0.27 -8.77
N ARG A 630 -69.92 -1.10 -9.35
CA ARG A 630 -70.12 -2.15 -10.40
C ARG A 630 -71.12 -1.86 -11.55
N ARG A 631 -70.78 -2.12 -12.84
CA ARG A 631 -70.50 -3.46 -13.42
C ARG A 631 -69.82 -3.41 -14.82
N SER A 632 -69.34 -4.56 -15.32
CA SER A 632 -68.57 -4.76 -16.57
C SER A 632 -69.38 -4.75 -17.89
N THR A 633 -68.78 -4.29 -19.01
CA THR A 633 -68.71 -5.03 -20.31
C THR A 633 -67.72 -4.39 -21.31
N VAL A 634 -67.42 -5.10 -22.42
CA VAL A 634 -66.33 -4.79 -23.38
C VAL A 634 -66.80 -3.99 -24.60
N ALA A 635 -66.04 -2.97 -25.01
CA ALA A 635 -66.03 -2.40 -26.38
C ALA A 635 -64.72 -1.61 -26.66
N THR A 636 -64.37 -1.41 -27.94
CA THR A 636 -63.12 -0.77 -28.38
C THR A 636 -63.25 0.70 -28.78
N SER A 637 -62.12 1.42 -28.66
CA SER A 637 -61.67 2.59 -29.45
C SER A 637 -61.67 3.99 -28.79
N ARG A 638 -60.44 4.56 -28.76
CA ARG A 638 -59.99 5.98 -28.70
C ARG A 638 -60.52 6.96 -27.64
N ALA A 639 -59.54 7.72 -27.12
CA ALA A 639 -59.62 9.06 -26.52
C ALA A 639 -60.12 9.20 -25.07
N SER A 640 -59.22 9.00 -24.09
CA SER A 640 -59.05 9.89 -22.91
C SER A 640 -57.69 9.65 -22.25
N THR A 641 -56.85 10.68 -22.13
CA THR A 641 -55.54 10.62 -21.46
C THR A 641 -55.69 10.94 -19.97
N THR A 642 -56.40 10.08 -19.24
CA THR A 642 -56.68 10.24 -17.80
C THR A 642 -56.58 8.94 -16.98
N ASN A 643 -56.40 7.79 -17.64
CA ASN A 643 -56.38 6.49 -16.97
C ASN A 643 -54.97 5.93 -16.71
N SER A 644 -53.91 6.55 -17.24
CA SER A 644 -52.53 6.13 -16.92
C SER A 644 -52.18 6.55 -15.51
N GLU A 645 -52.25 7.85 -15.21
CA GLU A 645 -51.82 8.47 -13.95
C GLU A 645 -52.43 7.78 -12.71
N ALA A 646 -53.70 7.35 -12.78
CA ALA A 646 -54.34 6.59 -11.70
C ALA A 646 -53.75 5.19 -11.52
N ALA A 647 -53.53 4.44 -12.61
CA ALA A 647 -52.93 3.11 -12.56
C ALA A 647 -51.44 3.15 -12.19
N ASP A 648 -50.73 4.19 -12.63
CA ASP A 648 -49.34 4.46 -12.28
C ASP A 648 -49.22 4.81 -10.79
N HIS A 649 -50.14 5.62 -10.24
CA HIS A 649 -50.21 5.92 -8.80
C HIS A 649 -50.62 4.70 -7.96
N ASP A 650 -51.56 3.86 -8.43
CA ASP A 650 -51.91 2.59 -7.77
C ASP A 650 -50.71 1.62 -7.72
N LEU A 651 -49.83 1.64 -8.72
CA LEU A 651 -48.59 0.85 -8.70
C LEU A 651 -47.56 1.42 -7.72
N VAL A 652 -47.38 2.74 -7.64
CA VAL A 652 -46.52 3.37 -6.61
C VAL A 652 -47.03 3.04 -5.20
N ASN A 653 -48.33 3.15 -4.96
CA ASN A 653 -48.97 2.77 -3.68
C ASN A 653 -48.72 1.30 -3.29
N ILE A 654 -48.51 0.40 -4.26
CA ILE A 654 -48.16 -1.00 -4.00
C ILE A 654 -46.68 -1.12 -3.61
N TRP A 655 -45.77 -0.40 -4.27
CA TRP A 655 -44.33 -0.44 -3.96
C TRP A 655 -43.99 0.20 -2.61
N GLU A 656 -44.70 1.27 -2.21
CA GLU A 656 -44.56 1.89 -0.88
C GLU A 656 -44.87 0.90 0.26
N GLN A 657 -45.82 -0.02 0.08
CA GLN A 657 -46.16 -1.09 1.05
C GLN A 657 -45.06 -2.15 1.23
N PHE A 658 -43.97 -2.08 0.46
CA PHE A 658 -42.75 -2.90 0.62
C PHE A 658 -41.50 -2.01 0.88
N GLY A 659 -41.71 -0.74 1.25
CA GLY A 659 -40.65 0.19 1.67
C GLY A 659 -39.94 0.94 0.55
N PHE A 660 -40.47 0.95 -0.68
CA PHE A 660 -39.88 1.62 -1.85
C PHE A 660 -40.49 3.01 -2.06
N ASN A 661 -40.09 3.98 -1.22
CA ASN A 661 -40.82 5.23 -0.97
C ASN A 661 -40.50 6.38 -1.96
N ARG A 662 -40.17 6.07 -3.22
CA ARG A 662 -39.88 7.09 -4.25
C ARG A 662 -41.13 7.43 -5.07
N PRO A 663 -41.32 8.70 -5.49
CA PRO A 663 -42.53 9.17 -6.17
C PRO A 663 -42.74 8.59 -7.58
N THR A 664 -41.79 7.78 -8.08
CA THR A 664 -41.97 6.93 -9.26
C THR A 664 -41.27 5.60 -9.02
N ILE A 665 -41.78 4.52 -9.62
CA ILE A 665 -41.18 3.18 -9.51
C ILE A 665 -39.71 3.20 -9.94
N LEU A 666 -39.40 3.84 -11.08
CA LEU A 666 -38.04 3.95 -11.60
C LEU A 666 -37.11 4.77 -10.68
N GLY A 667 -37.64 5.79 -9.99
CA GLY A 667 -36.86 6.61 -9.05
C GLY A 667 -36.32 5.84 -7.84
N ASN A 668 -36.84 4.64 -7.55
CA ASN A 668 -36.21 3.73 -6.59
C ASN A 668 -34.83 3.27 -7.04
N PHE A 669 -34.55 3.31 -8.35
CA PHE A 669 -33.33 2.77 -8.96
C PHE A 669 -32.25 3.82 -9.28
N ASP A 670 -32.49 5.11 -8.99
CA ASP A 670 -31.56 6.23 -9.30
C ASP A 670 -30.09 5.97 -8.93
N LYS A 671 -29.84 5.21 -7.86
CA LYS A 671 -28.49 4.86 -7.35
C LYS A 671 -28.10 3.38 -7.44
N GLY A 672 -28.98 2.52 -7.95
CA GLY A 672 -28.74 1.07 -8.09
C GLY A 672 -28.83 0.56 -9.54
N GLY A 673 -29.43 1.34 -10.43
CA GLY A 673 -29.56 1.05 -11.85
C GLY A 673 -30.29 -0.26 -12.16
N VAL A 674 -30.03 -0.77 -13.36
CA VAL A 674 -30.48 -2.09 -13.84
C VAL A 674 -29.91 -3.22 -12.97
N LEU A 675 -28.73 -3.04 -12.36
CA LEU A 675 -28.13 -4.03 -11.46
C LEU A 675 -29.02 -4.33 -10.26
N MET A 676 -29.50 -3.29 -9.58
CA MET A 676 -30.39 -3.43 -8.43
C MET A 676 -31.78 -3.97 -8.82
N LEU A 677 -32.30 -3.60 -9.99
CA LEU A 677 -33.56 -4.15 -10.51
C LEU A 677 -33.48 -5.68 -10.68
N ARG A 678 -32.35 -6.18 -11.17
CA ARG A 678 -32.08 -7.62 -11.30
C ARG A 678 -31.87 -8.28 -9.94
N ALA A 679 -31.11 -7.65 -9.04
CA ALA A 679 -30.82 -8.20 -7.71
C ALA A 679 -32.09 -8.34 -6.85
N ILE A 680 -32.97 -7.33 -6.86
CA ILE A 680 -34.27 -7.38 -6.16
C ILE A 680 -35.18 -8.45 -6.78
N LEU A 681 -35.29 -8.53 -8.11
CA LEU A 681 -36.09 -9.57 -8.76
C LEU A 681 -35.55 -10.98 -8.48
N TYR A 682 -34.22 -11.15 -8.41
CA TYR A 682 -33.60 -12.43 -8.04
C TYR A 682 -33.93 -12.78 -6.59
N TRP A 683 -33.79 -11.84 -5.66
CA TRP A 683 -34.11 -12.05 -4.25
C TRP A 683 -35.56 -12.50 -4.06
N LEU A 684 -36.52 -11.74 -4.59
CA LEU A 684 -37.97 -12.03 -4.52
C LEU A 684 -38.41 -13.33 -5.20
N LYS A 685 -37.50 -14.04 -5.90
CA LYS A 685 -37.77 -15.33 -6.56
C LYS A 685 -37.07 -16.52 -5.93
N ASN A 686 -36.00 -16.30 -5.17
CA ASN A 686 -35.18 -17.38 -4.59
C ASN A 686 -35.27 -17.42 -3.05
N ASP A 687 -35.80 -16.38 -2.42
CA ASP A 687 -36.05 -16.30 -0.97
C ASP A 687 -37.56 -16.13 -0.71
N PRO A 688 -38.22 -17.08 -0.01
CA PRO A 688 -39.64 -16.99 0.30
C PRO A 688 -39.96 -15.91 1.36
N ASP A 689 -39.02 -15.58 2.23
CA ASP A 689 -39.22 -14.65 3.35
C ASP A 689 -38.99 -13.19 2.95
N ALA A 690 -38.37 -12.94 1.79
CA ALA A 690 -38.10 -11.60 1.24
C ALA A 690 -39.34 -10.68 1.21
N LEU A 691 -40.48 -11.20 0.73
CA LEU A 691 -41.74 -10.45 0.65
C LEU A 691 -42.32 -10.13 2.04
N PHE A 692 -42.12 -11.03 3.00
CA PHE A 692 -42.52 -10.83 4.39
C PHE A 692 -41.64 -9.78 5.06
N LEU A 693 -40.32 -9.91 4.95
CA LEU A 693 -39.33 -8.99 5.53
C LEU A 693 -39.53 -7.56 5.03
N LEU A 694 -39.62 -7.35 3.71
CA LEU A 694 -39.85 -6.02 3.12
C LEU A 694 -41.16 -5.38 3.60
N LYS A 695 -42.25 -6.15 3.64
CA LYS A 695 -43.55 -5.65 4.14
C LYS A 695 -43.52 -5.34 5.64
N MET A 696 -42.81 -6.15 6.44
CA MET A 696 -42.61 -5.90 7.88
C MET A 696 -41.73 -4.68 8.18
N ARG A 697 -40.97 -4.16 7.20
CA ARG A 697 -40.11 -2.97 7.34
C ARG A 697 -40.71 -1.70 6.73
N ALA A 698 -41.71 -1.83 5.86
CA ALA A 698 -42.44 -0.72 5.28
C ALA A 698 -43.22 0.08 6.34
N LEU A 699 -43.50 1.36 6.07
CA LEU A 699 -44.31 2.18 6.97
C LEU A 699 -45.82 1.95 6.71
N PRO A 700 -46.66 1.86 7.77
CA PRO A 700 -46.32 1.83 9.19
C PRO A 700 -45.93 0.42 9.67
N SER A 701 -44.87 0.31 10.48
CA SER A 701 -44.41 -0.94 11.11
C SER A 701 -44.38 -0.83 12.64
N GLU A 702 -44.47 -1.99 13.31
CA GLU A 702 -44.20 -2.17 14.74
C GLU A 702 -42.68 -2.34 15.03
N LEU A 703 -41.89 -2.66 14.00
CA LEU A 703 -40.43 -2.80 14.05
C LEU A 703 -39.74 -1.52 13.55
N PRO A 704 -38.42 -1.34 13.81
CA PRO A 704 -37.61 -0.31 13.15
C PRO A 704 -37.73 -0.39 11.62
N SER A 705 -38.39 0.59 11.01
CA SER A 705 -38.62 0.70 9.56
C SER A 705 -37.44 1.35 8.84
N TYR A 706 -37.23 1.00 7.56
CA TYR A 706 -36.27 1.66 6.66
C TYR A 706 -36.81 1.78 5.24
N ASP A 707 -36.15 2.59 4.40
CA ASP A 707 -36.40 2.65 2.96
C ASP A 707 -35.63 1.53 2.25
N ALA A 708 -36.35 0.57 1.68
CA ALA A 708 -35.79 -0.62 1.06
C ALA A 708 -35.00 -0.29 -0.23
N GLY A 709 -35.43 0.72 -0.99
CA GLY A 709 -34.70 1.21 -2.17
C GLY A 709 -33.39 1.90 -1.79
N LEU A 710 -33.37 2.64 -0.68
CA LEU A 710 -32.17 3.23 -0.12
C LEU A 710 -31.19 2.15 0.36
N VAL A 711 -31.65 1.19 1.17
CA VAL A 711 -30.81 0.07 1.65
C VAL A 711 -30.24 -0.72 0.46
N ALA A 712 -31.08 -1.11 -0.49
CA ALA A 712 -30.65 -1.86 -1.68
C ALA A 712 -29.63 -1.08 -2.53
N SER A 713 -29.82 0.23 -2.73
CA SER A 713 -28.90 1.03 -3.56
C SER A 713 -27.54 1.21 -2.88
N PHE A 714 -27.50 1.41 -1.57
CA PHE A 714 -26.25 1.39 -0.81
C PHE A 714 -25.57 0.02 -0.84
N ILE A 715 -26.30 -1.09 -0.72
CA ILE A 715 -25.72 -2.44 -0.84
C ILE A 715 -25.14 -2.69 -2.24
N CYS A 716 -25.82 -2.28 -3.31
CA CYS A 716 -25.28 -2.37 -4.67
C CYS A 716 -24.01 -1.52 -4.87
N GLU A 717 -24.01 -0.27 -4.39
CA GLU A 717 -22.82 0.59 -4.37
C GLU A 717 -21.67 -0.03 -3.57
N SER A 718 -21.95 -0.57 -2.38
CA SER A 718 -20.94 -1.12 -1.46
C SER A 718 -20.37 -2.44 -1.98
N LEU A 719 -21.19 -3.37 -2.48
CA LEU A 719 -20.67 -4.62 -3.08
C LEU A 719 -19.76 -4.36 -4.29
N VAL A 720 -20.09 -3.38 -5.15
CA VAL A 720 -19.22 -3.02 -6.29
C VAL A 720 -17.88 -2.42 -5.83
N LYS A 721 -17.84 -1.72 -4.69
CA LYS A 721 -16.60 -1.22 -4.06
C LYS A 721 -15.80 -2.35 -3.39
N LEU A 722 -16.47 -3.19 -2.60
CA LEU A 722 -15.87 -4.31 -1.86
C LEU A 722 -15.26 -5.36 -2.79
N LEU A 723 -15.93 -5.67 -3.90
CA LEU A 723 -15.44 -6.58 -4.94
C LEU A 723 -14.44 -5.93 -5.92
N LYS A 724 -14.03 -4.67 -5.67
CA LYS A 724 -13.08 -3.89 -6.48
C LYS A 724 -13.48 -3.68 -7.96
N LEU A 725 -14.75 -3.88 -8.31
CA LEU A 725 -15.29 -3.73 -9.68
C LEU A 725 -15.47 -2.26 -10.12
N SER A 726 -15.15 -1.28 -9.27
CA SER A 726 -15.37 0.14 -9.55
C SER A 726 -14.34 0.75 -10.52
N PHE A 727 -14.76 1.02 -11.76
CA PHE A 727 -13.95 1.73 -12.76
C PHE A 727 -13.48 3.13 -12.31
N THR A 728 -12.21 3.46 -12.56
CA THR A 728 -11.63 4.79 -12.34
C THR A 728 -11.26 5.45 -13.68
N PRO A 729 -11.13 6.79 -13.78
CA PRO A 729 -10.67 7.42 -15.01
C PRO A 729 -9.21 7.10 -15.39
N LYS A 730 -8.45 6.41 -14.53
CA LYS A 730 -7.12 5.87 -14.84
C LYS A 730 -7.16 4.43 -15.36
N CYS A 731 -8.14 3.63 -14.93
CA CYS A 731 -8.33 2.23 -15.30
C CYS A 731 -9.76 2.03 -15.82
N PRO A 732 -9.98 2.15 -17.16
CA PRO A 732 -11.31 2.07 -17.77
C PRO A 732 -11.85 0.64 -17.89
N GLU A 733 -10.97 -0.36 -17.85
CA GLU A 733 -11.32 -1.78 -17.73
C GLU A 733 -11.01 -2.30 -16.32
N VAL A 734 -11.61 -3.43 -15.97
CA VAL A 734 -11.29 -4.15 -14.73
C VAL A 734 -9.98 -4.93 -14.94
N ASP A 735 -8.97 -4.65 -14.11
CA ASP A 735 -7.71 -5.40 -14.12
C ASP A 735 -7.91 -6.79 -13.51
N ILE A 736 -8.05 -7.79 -14.39
CA ILE A 736 -8.23 -9.19 -14.00
C ILE A 736 -7.01 -9.74 -13.26
N VAL A 737 -5.80 -9.30 -13.63
CA VAL A 737 -4.56 -9.76 -13.00
C VAL A 737 -4.56 -9.30 -11.55
N ALA A 738 -4.79 -8.01 -11.31
CA ALA A 738 -4.96 -7.46 -9.96
C ALA A 738 -6.08 -8.17 -9.17
N MET A 739 -7.24 -8.42 -9.79
CA MET A 739 -8.33 -9.13 -9.11
C MET A 739 -8.05 -10.62 -8.83
N SER A 740 -7.15 -11.28 -9.57
CA SER A 740 -6.77 -12.67 -9.31
C SER A 740 -5.95 -12.87 -8.02
N HIS A 741 -5.42 -11.77 -7.46
CA HIS A 741 -4.80 -11.76 -6.13
C HIS A 741 -5.83 -11.67 -4.99
N GLU A 742 -7.10 -11.37 -5.27
CA GLU A 742 -8.11 -11.22 -4.23
C GLU A 742 -8.54 -12.60 -3.68
N PRO A 743 -8.72 -12.75 -2.36
CA PRO A 743 -9.06 -14.04 -1.76
C PRO A 743 -10.38 -14.61 -2.31
N PHE A 744 -11.31 -13.74 -2.71
CA PHE A 744 -12.60 -14.09 -3.30
C PHE A 744 -12.59 -14.28 -4.83
N TRP A 745 -11.44 -14.40 -5.51
CA TRP A 745 -11.37 -14.59 -6.97
C TRP A 745 -12.20 -15.80 -7.48
N LYS A 746 -12.30 -16.87 -6.68
CA LYS A 746 -13.12 -18.06 -6.97
C LYS A 746 -14.63 -17.83 -6.84
N LEU A 747 -15.04 -16.85 -6.03
CA LEU A 747 -16.45 -16.51 -5.83
C LEU A 747 -17.12 -16.00 -7.12
N PHE A 748 -16.32 -15.46 -8.03
CA PHE A 748 -16.76 -15.03 -9.36
C PHE A 748 -17.07 -16.18 -10.33
N ASP A 749 -16.70 -17.42 -9.99
CA ASP A 749 -17.04 -18.62 -10.76
C ASP A 749 -18.44 -19.17 -10.38
N GLU A 750 -19.09 -18.61 -9.35
CA GLU A 750 -20.43 -19.01 -8.94
C GLU A 750 -21.52 -18.31 -9.75
N ASP A 751 -22.43 -19.10 -10.33
CA ASP A 751 -23.63 -18.62 -11.01
C ASP A 751 -24.40 -17.59 -10.17
N MET A 752 -24.62 -16.40 -10.73
CA MET A 752 -25.35 -15.29 -10.12
C MET A 752 -24.76 -14.77 -8.79
N TYR A 753 -23.46 -14.99 -8.51
CA TYR A 753 -22.77 -14.62 -7.27
C TYR A 753 -23.15 -13.22 -6.72
N PHE A 754 -23.23 -12.19 -7.57
CA PHE A 754 -23.55 -10.82 -7.13
C PHE A 754 -24.95 -10.71 -6.49
N ASN A 755 -25.93 -11.43 -7.05
CA ASN A 755 -27.31 -11.40 -6.54
C ASN A 755 -27.42 -12.20 -5.23
N LYS A 756 -26.66 -13.29 -5.10
CA LYS A 756 -26.53 -14.05 -3.85
C LYS A 756 -25.84 -13.23 -2.76
N LEU A 757 -24.76 -12.51 -3.10
CA LEU A 757 -24.08 -11.57 -2.21
C LEU A 757 -24.98 -10.40 -1.78
N PHE A 758 -25.78 -9.87 -2.71
CA PHE A 758 -26.79 -8.85 -2.40
C PHE A 758 -27.77 -9.35 -1.35
N MET A 759 -28.32 -10.56 -1.52
CA MET A 759 -29.20 -11.19 -0.53
C MET A 759 -28.51 -11.36 0.83
N LEU A 760 -27.29 -11.90 0.87
CA LEU A 760 -26.52 -12.07 2.11
C LEU A 760 -26.28 -10.73 2.81
N MET A 761 -25.78 -9.72 2.10
CA MET A 761 -25.50 -8.40 2.68
C MET A 761 -26.78 -7.70 3.17
N PHE A 762 -27.91 -7.91 2.51
CA PHE A 762 -29.21 -7.39 2.94
C PHE A 762 -29.71 -8.08 4.23
N LEU A 763 -29.51 -9.41 4.35
CA LEU A 763 -29.84 -10.16 5.56
C LEU A 763 -28.93 -9.80 6.75
N VAL A 764 -27.63 -9.55 6.51
CA VAL A 764 -26.71 -9.01 7.53
C VAL A 764 -27.20 -7.63 8.00
N PHE A 765 -27.54 -6.74 7.06
CA PHE A 765 -28.05 -5.40 7.38
C PHE A 765 -29.35 -5.45 8.20
N ASP A 766 -30.36 -6.22 7.77
CA ASP A 766 -31.65 -6.32 8.46
C ASP A 766 -31.52 -6.87 9.88
N GLN A 767 -30.63 -7.85 10.07
CA GLN A 767 -30.37 -8.42 11.38
C GLN A 767 -29.72 -7.39 12.31
N LEU A 768 -28.67 -6.68 11.88
CA LEU A 768 -28.04 -5.62 12.66
C LEU A 768 -29.00 -4.44 12.94
N TRP A 769 -29.90 -4.16 12.00
CA TRP A 769 -30.98 -3.18 12.16
C TRP A 769 -32.05 -3.64 13.19
N SER A 770 -32.21 -4.95 13.39
CA SER A 770 -33.07 -5.54 14.43
C SER A 770 -32.46 -5.48 15.83
N GLU A 771 -31.14 -5.52 15.92
CA GLU A 771 -30.38 -5.60 17.19
C GLU A 771 -30.22 -4.22 17.88
N LEU A 772 -30.76 -3.13 17.31
CA LEU A 772 -30.63 -1.76 17.81
C LEU A 772 -31.93 -1.20 18.41
N ASP A 773 -31.81 -0.40 19.47
CA ASP A 773 -32.89 0.46 19.98
C ASP A 773 -33.40 1.38 18.85
N PRO A 774 -34.72 1.41 18.55
CA PRO A 774 -35.32 2.33 17.58
C PRO A 774 -34.89 3.81 17.74
N LYS A 775 -34.48 4.24 18.94
CA LYS A 775 -34.03 5.61 19.24
C LYS A 775 -32.53 5.84 19.00
N ALA A 776 -31.75 4.79 18.81
CA ALA A 776 -30.31 4.82 18.58
C ALA A 776 -29.89 4.27 17.19
N ALA A 777 -30.84 3.74 16.43
CA ALA A 777 -30.62 3.24 15.07
C ALA A 777 -30.10 4.36 14.14
N SER A 778 -28.95 4.11 13.50
CA SER A 778 -28.34 5.03 12.54
C SER A 778 -27.96 4.26 11.28
N PHE A 779 -28.53 4.66 10.14
CA PHE A 779 -28.29 4.04 8.84
C PHE A 779 -26.79 3.92 8.54
N THR A 780 -26.03 5.00 8.73
CA THR A 780 -24.58 5.03 8.52
C THR A 780 -23.83 4.06 9.43
N ARG A 781 -24.26 3.89 10.68
CA ARG A 781 -23.64 2.91 11.59
C ARG A 781 -23.87 1.48 11.11
N VAL A 782 -25.12 1.14 10.77
CA VAL A 782 -25.48 -0.24 10.39
C VAL A 782 -24.86 -0.62 9.05
N ILE A 783 -24.87 0.27 8.05
CA ILE A 783 -24.24 -0.05 6.75
C ILE A 783 -22.73 -0.21 6.87
N THR A 784 -22.03 0.63 7.66
CA THR A 784 -20.58 0.47 7.88
C THR A 784 -20.22 -0.75 8.73
N GLU A 785 -21.06 -1.16 9.68
CA GLU A 785 -20.86 -2.45 10.38
C GLU A 785 -21.11 -3.64 9.43
N THR A 786 -22.12 -3.54 8.56
CA THR A 786 -22.40 -4.53 7.50
C THR A 786 -21.22 -4.64 6.53
N GLU A 787 -20.67 -3.52 6.05
CA GLU A 787 -19.47 -3.48 5.21
C GLU A 787 -18.26 -4.13 5.92
N GLY A 788 -18.03 -3.82 7.20
CA GLY A 788 -16.95 -4.43 7.98
C GLY A 788 -17.08 -5.94 8.11
N ILE A 789 -18.29 -6.45 8.35
CA ILE A 789 -18.57 -7.90 8.38
C ILE A 789 -18.32 -8.53 7.01
N MET A 790 -18.80 -7.92 5.92
CA MET A 790 -18.57 -8.44 4.57
C MET A 790 -17.08 -8.45 4.19
N ILE A 791 -16.28 -7.48 4.67
CA ILE A 791 -14.82 -7.49 4.50
C ILE A 791 -14.18 -8.69 5.21
N GLU A 792 -14.51 -8.94 6.48
CA GLU A 792 -13.94 -10.07 7.22
C GLU A 792 -14.39 -11.44 6.68
N LEU A 793 -15.61 -11.52 6.13
CA LEU A 793 -16.09 -12.73 5.46
C LEU A 793 -15.37 -12.95 4.11
N LEU A 794 -15.24 -11.92 3.27
CA LEU A 794 -14.54 -12.02 1.97
C LEU A 794 -13.03 -12.30 2.11
N LYS A 795 -12.39 -11.85 3.20
CA LYS A 795 -10.99 -12.17 3.54
C LYS A 795 -10.72 -13.67 3.72
N LYS A 796 -11.73 -14.49 4.02
CA LYS A 796 -11.58 -15.94 4.27
C LYS A 796 -11.38 -16.80 3.02
N ALA A 797 -11.27 -16.18 1.84
CA ALA A 797 -11.15 -16.85 0.55
C ALA A 797 -12.32 -17.82 0.24
N PRO A 798 -13.57 -17.33 0.22
CA PRO A 798 -14.75 -18.15 -0.10
C PRO A 798 -14.69 -18.70 -1.53
N ALA A 799 -15.21 -19.92 -1.73
CA ALA A 799 -15.49 -20.45 -3.05
C ALA A 799 -16.92 -20.09 -3.50
N THR A 800 -17.86 -20.00 -2.55
CA THR A 800 -19.29 -19.75 -2.78
C THR A 800 -19.87 -18.77 -1.75
N VAL A 801 -21.03 -18.20 -2.07
CA VAL A 801 -21.81 -17.39 -1.11
C VAL A 801 -22.41 -18.25 0.00
N SER A 802 -22.60 -19.55 -0.21
CA SER A 802 -23.01 -20.47 0.87
C SER A 802 -21.94 -20.62 1.95
N ASP A 803 -20.65 -20.58 1.60
CA ASP A 803 -19.55 -20.56 2.59
C ASP A 803 -19.65 -19.29 3.47
N LEU A 804 -19.93 -18.15 2.85
CA LEU A 804 -20.11 -16.86 3.53
C LEU A 804 -21.37 -16.84 4.41
N GLN A 805 -22.44 -17.55 4.04
CA GLN A 805 -23.63 -17.73 4.87
C GLN A 805 -23.33 -18.54 6.13
N VAL A 806 -22.64 -19.67 6.00
CA VAL A 806 -22.24 -20.53 7.15
C VAL A 806 -21.32 -19.77 8.11
N GLU A 807 -20.36 -19.01 7.57
CA GLU A 807 -19.47 -18.17 8.37
C GLU A 807 -20.20 -16.99 9.04
N TRP A 808 -21.19 -16.38 8.39
CA TRP A 808 -22.06 -15.40 9.04
C TRP A 808 -22.87 -16.00 10.18
N GLU A 809 -23.44 -17.20 10.02
CA GLU A 809 -24.14 -17.91 11.11
C GLU A 809 -23.21 -18.24 12.29
N ALA A 810 -21.95 -18.60 12.03
CA ALA A 810 -20.95 -18.80 13.06
C ALA A 810 -20.62 -17.50 13.84
N VAL A 811 -20.49 -16.36 13.15
CA VAL A 811 -20.29 -15.03 13.77
C VAL A 811 -21.53 -14.62 14.58
N ARG A 812 -22.73 -14.77 14.01
CA ARG A 812 -24.03 -14.47 14.65
C ARG A 812 -24.23 -15.28 15.93
N THR A 813 -24.04 -16.60 15.86
CA THR A 813 -24.25 -17.49 17.01
C THR A 813 -23.22 -17.29 18.11
N ARG A 814 -22.04 -16.74 17.80
CA ARG A 814 -21.06 -16.25 18.79
C ARG A 814 -21.56 -14.97 19.48
N ARG A 815 -21.90 -13.92 18.71
CA ARG A 815 -22.46 -12.65 19.24
C ARG A 815 -23.66 -12.89 20.17
N LEU A 816 -24.57 -13.79 19.80
CA LEU A 816 -25.76 -14.12 20.60
C LEU A 816 -25.45 -14.88 21.91
N LYS A 817 -24.32 -15.59 22.00
CA LYS A 817 -23.85 -16.20 23.27
C LYS A 817 -23.27 -15.13 24.18
N GLU A 818 -22.35 -14.31 23.66
CA GLU A 818 -21.71 -13.21 24.37
C GLU A 818 -22.73 -12.22 24.97
N ALA A 819 -23.82 -11.94 24.24
CA ALA A 819 -24.94 -11.14 24.75
C ALA A 819 -25.68 -11.83 25.92
N LYS A 820 -26.02 -13.11 25.77
CA LYS A 820 -26.74 -13.91 26.79
C LYS A 820 -25.89 -14.30 28.01
N GLU A 821 -24.58 -14.13 27.93
CA GLU A 821 -23.67 -14.28 29.06
C GLU A 821 -23.61 -12.97 29.85
N LYS A 822 -23.55 -11.81 29.17
CA LYS A 822 -23.67 -10.49 29.81
C LYS A 822 -25.01 -10.28 30.51
N GLU A 823 -26.13 -10.62 29.86
CA GLU A 823 -27.47 -10.58 30.47
C GLU A 823 -27.58 -11.41 31.77
N LYS A 824 -26.76 -12.45 31.94
CA LYS A 824 -26.75 -13.28 33.15
C LYS A 824 -25.86 -12.73 34.24
N GLU A 825 -24.72 -12.11 33.90
CA GLU A 825 -23.90 -11.41 34.89
C GLU A 825 -24.67 -10.21 35.46
N GLU A 826 -25.31 -9.40 34.61
CA GLU A 826 -26.18 -8.28 35.05
C GLU A 826 -27.38 -8.72 35.91
N GLN A 827 -27.98 -9.89 35.62
CA GLN A 827 -29.07 -10.43 36.44
C GLN A 827 -28.59 -11.07 37.76
N GLY A 828 -27.29 -11.37 37.90
CA GLY A 828 -26.68 -11.81 39.16
C GLY A 828 -26.57 -10.66 40.17
N GLU A 829 -25.93 -9.56 39.76
CA GLU A 829 -25.69 -8.38 40.63
C GLU A 829 -26.97 -7.78 41.23
N LEU A 830 -28.10 -7.90 40.55
CA LEU A 830 -29.39 -7.37 41.01
C LEU A 830 -29.94 -8.09 42.25
N VAL A 831 -29.62 -9.38 42.45
CA VAL A 831 -30.14 -10.17 43.58
C VAL A 831 -29.43 -9.80 44.89
N ASP A 832 -28.11 -9.58 44.85
CA ASP A 832 -27.33 -9.22 46.05
C ASP A 832 -27.58 -7.78 46.51
N ASN A 833 -28.03 -6.89 45.63
CA ASN A 833 -28.30 -5.49 45.95
C ASN A 833 -29.57 -5.27 46.80
N GLU A 834 -30.61 -6.12 46.69
CA GLU A 834 -31.82 -5.98 47.52
C GLU A 834 -31.54 -6.24 49.02
N ALA A 835 -30.55 -7.09 49.33
CA ALA A 835 -30.18 -7.41 50.70
C ALA A 835 -29.58 -6.22 51.48
N LEU A 836 -29.02 -5.22 50.78
CA LEU A 836 -28.28 -4.11 51.39
C LEU A 836 -29.12 -2.85 51.65
N GLN A 837 -30.29 -2.68 51.01
CA GLN A 837 -31.08 -1.45 51.12
C GLN A 837 -31.85 -1.27 52.44
N ILE A 838 -31.96 -2.31 53.27
CA ILE A 838 -32.74 -2.26 54.53
C ILE A 838 -32.01 -1.49 55.65
N ALA A 839 -30.71 -1.21 55.53
CA ALA A 839 -29.86 -0.74 56.63
C ALA A 839 -29.72 0.80 56.78
N ALA A 840 -30.20 1.61 55.84
CA ALA A 840 -29.78 3.03 55.71
C ALA A 840 -30.94 4.06 55.80
N MET A 841 -31.63 4.15 56.94
CA MET A 841 -32.73 5.12 57.19
C MET A 841 -32.48 6.11 58.33
N SER A 842 -31.43 6.95 58.22
CA SER A 842 -31.20 8.19 59.01
C SER A 842 -30.03 8.96 58.38
N ASP A 843 -30.14 10.19 57.86
CA ASP A 843 -30.59 11.43 58.50
C ASP A 843 -30.95 12.49 57.40
N SER A 844 -31.33 13.74 57.74
CA SER A 844 -31.88 14.72 56.78
C SER A 844 -31.46 16.19 56.98
N SER A 845 -30.99 16.85 55.92
CA SER A 845 -31.06 18.33 55.73
C SER A 845 -30.80 18.74 54.26
N LEU A 846 -31.12 19.99 53.89
CA LEU A 846 -31.28 20.46 52.51
C LEU A 846 -30.36 21.66 52.15
N SER A 847 -29.89 21.73 50.89
CA SER A 847 -29.71 22.98 50.14
C SER A 847 -29.71 22.71 48.61
N SER A 848 -29.67 23.77 47.78
CA SER A 848 -30.18 23.76 46.39
C SER A 848 -29.12 23.88 45.28
N SER A 849 -29.49 23.38 44.10
CA SER A 849 -28.76 23.32 42.82
C SER A 849 -28.34 24.70 42.23
N PRO A 850 -27.43 24.73 41.21
CA PRO A 850 -27.87 24.42 39.83
C PRO A 850 -26.93 23.53 38.99
N LEU A 851 -27.57 22.68 38.17
CA LEU A 851 -27.16 22.10 36.88
C LEU A 851 -25.66 22.04 36.52
N HIS A 852 -25.08 20.83 36.56
CA HIS A 852 -24.05 20.38 35.61
C HIS A 852 -24.24 18.89 35.27
N HIS A 853 -23.89 18.49 34.05
CA HIS A 853 -24.08 17.11 33.56
C HIS A 853 -23.08 16.14 34.22
N SER A 854 -23.46 15.55 35.35
CA SER A 854 -22.76 14.39 35.91
C SER A 854 -23.07 13.14 35.08
N LYS A 855 -22.08 12.63 34.34
CA LYS A 855 -22.15 11.28 33.75
C LYS A 855 -22.08 10.27 34.90
N LYS A 856 -23.04 9.33 34.95
CA LYS A 856 -22.96 8.18 35.87
C LYS A 856 -21.66 7.41 35.61
N LYS A 857 -21.02 6.91 36.67
CA LYS A 857 -19.97 5.88 36.55
C LYS A 857 -20.54 4.65 35.82
N PRO A 858 -19.80 4.02 34.90
CA PRO A 858 -19.90 2.58 34.75
C PRO A 858 -19.28 1.92 35.99
N SER A 859 -20.02 1.04 36.65
CA SER A 859 -19.44 0.02 37.53
C SER A 859 -18.90 -1.09 36.63
N PHE A 860 -17.57 -1.24 36.60
CA PHE A 860 -16.92 -2.41 36.02
C PHE A 860 -16.55 -3.34 37.17
N ASP A 861 -17.10 -4.55 37.19
CA ASP A 861 -16.76 -5.54 38.19
C ASP A 861 -15.44 -6.23 37.81
N LEU A 862 -14.35 -5.75 38.43
CA LEU A 862 -12.99 -6.08 38.03
C LEU A 862 -12.53 -7.41 38.63
N LYS A 863 -12.49 -8.46 37.80
CA LYS A 863 -11.85 -9.75 38.09
C LYS A 863 -10.32 -9.61 38.14
N LEU A 864 -9.83 -8.99 39.22
CA LEU A 864 -8.44 -8.54 39.44
C LEU A 864 -7.35 -9.62 39.29
N ASP A 865 -7.68 -10.90 39.46
CA ASP A 865 -6.71 -11.99 39.43
C ASP A 865 -6.16 -12.27 38.01
N ASP A 866 -6.98 -12.13 36.96
CA ASP A 866 -6.53 -12.36 35.58
C ASP A 866 -5.51 -11.30 35.11
N SER A 867 -5.69 -10.03 35.50
CA SER A 867 -4.79 -8.93 35.11
C SER A 867 -3.36 -9.09 35.64
N ASN A 868 -3.14 -9.82 36.74
CA ASN A 868 -1.79 -10.18 37.21
C ASN A 868 -1.04 -11.10 36.23
N SER A 869 -1.74 -11.89 35.42
CA SER A 869 -1.11 -12.78 34.43
C SER A 869 -0.66 -12.05 33.16
N LYS A 870 -1.18 -10.84 32.93
CA LYS A 870 -1.04 -10.07 31.68
C LYS A 870 0.39 -9.59 31.43
N LEU A 871 1.06 -9.09 32.47
CA LEU A 871 2.44 -8.61 32.35
C LEU A 871 3.44 -9.76 32.53
N LEU A 872 4.43 -9.81 31.66
CA LEU A 872 5.61 -10.70 31.75
C LEU A 872 6.74 -10.08 32.59
N ASP A 873 6.69 -8.77 32.81
CA ASP A 873 7.66 -8.00 33.60
C ASP A 873 6.91 -7.11 34.61
N THR A 874 7.55 -6.75 35.73
CA THR A 874 6.96 -5.82 36.71
C THR A 874 7.08 -4.37 36.24
N SER A 875 5.96 -3.64 36.17
CA SER A 875 5.93 -2.18 35.98
C SER A 875 6.21 -1.43 37.28
N SER A 876 6.85 -0.26 37.20
CA SER A 876 6.95 0.70 38.30
C SER A 876 5.98 1.91 38.19
N ILE A 877 5.20 1.96 37.10
CA ILE A 877 4.17 2.99 36.83
C ILE A 877 2.74 2.45 36.95
N LEU A 878 2.47 1.27 36.38
CA LEU A 878 1.13 0.72 36.24
C LEU A 878 0.69 -0.05 37.49
N THR A 879 -0.50 0.27 38.00
CA THR A 879 -1.24 -0.53 38.97
C THR A 879 -2.13 -1.54 38.24
N LEU A 880 -2.68 -2.53 38.96
CA LEU A 880 -3.65 -3.48 38.38
C LEU A 880 -4.90 -2.76 37.81
N GLU A 881 -5.35 -1.69 38.47
CA GLU A 881 -6.40 -0.82 37.94
C GLU A 881 -5.98 -0.16 36.61
N HIS A 882 -4.76 0.39 36.52
CA HIS A 882 -4.27 1.00 35.28
C HIS A 882 -4.18 -0.02 34.14
N ILE A 883 -3.71 -1.24 34.42
CA ILE A 883 -3.60 -2.32 33.43
C ILE A 883 -4.99 -2.66 32.88
N ALA A 884 -5.96 -2.93 33.76
CA ALA A 884 -7.32 -3.30 33.35
C ALA A 884 -8.01 -2.19 32.54
N TYR A 885 -7.85 -0.91 32.90
CA TYR A 885 -8.41 0.20 32.14
C TYR A 885 -7.78 0.37 30.76
N ILE A 886 -6.47 0.20 30.62
CA ILE A 886 -5.78 0.26 29.32
C ILE A 886 -6.15 -0.96 28.46
N GLU A 887 -6.18 -2.16 29.05
CA GLU A 887 -6.49 -3.42 28.36
C GLU A 887 -7.82 -3.33 27.61
N HIS A 888 -8.88 -2.85 28.26
CA HIS A 888 -10.21 -2.69 27.64
C HIS A 888 -10.27 -1.70 26.47
N VAL A 889 -9.23 -0.87 26.25
CA VAL A 889 -9.18 0.10 25.15
C VAL A 889 -8.09 -0.13 24.10
N LEU A 890 -7.20 -1.11 24.29
CA LEU A 890 -6.29 -1.57 23.24
C LEU A 890 -7.06 -2.10 22.02
N PRO A 891 -6.47 -2.14 20.81
CA PRO A 891 -7.05 -2.89 19.69
C PRO A 891 -7.22 -4.37 20.05
N ILE A 892 -8.24 -5.02 19.48
CA ILE A 892 -8.62 -6.41 19.83
C ILE A 892 -7.44 -7.38 19.65
N THR A 893 -6.59 -7.16 18.65
CA THR A 893 -5.34 -7.89 18.40
C THR A 893 -4.37 -7.87 19.60
N CYS A 894 -4.36 -6.80 20.38
CA CYS A 894 -3.49 -6.60 21.54
C CYS A 894 -4.17 -7.00 22.86
N GLN A 895 -5.50 -7.05 22.91
CA GLN A 895 -6.25 -7.45 24.12
C GLN A 895 -5.97 -8.90 24.53
N PHE A 896 -5.66 -9.79 23.58
CA PHE A 896 -5.31 -11.19 23.85
C PHE A 896 -3.80 -11.43 24.08
N CYS A 897 -2.97 -10.39 23.95
CA CYS A 897 -1.53 -10.51 24.14
C CYS A 897 -1.12 -10.29 25.61
N ARG A 898 -0.02 -10.94 26.00
CA ARG A 898 0.77 -10.63 27.20
C ARG A 898 1.72 -9.49 26.90
N TRP A 899 2.00 -8.64 27.88
CA TRP A 899 2.82 -7.44 27.69
C TRP A 899 4.21 -7.65 28.31
N PHE A 900 5.27 -7.33 27.58
CA PHE A 900 6.64 -7.35 28.08
C PHE A 900 7.26 -5.95 28.05
N ARG A 901 8.15 -5.64 28.99
CA ARG A 901 8.80 -4.35 29.08
C ARG A 901 10.01 -4.32 28.15
N ILE A 902 9.95 -3.43 27.16
CA ILE A 902 11.03 -3.16 26.19
C ILE A 902 12.07 -2.23 26.82
N TYR A 903 11.59 -1.18 27.49
CA TYR A 903 12.41 -0.11 28.04
C TYR A 903 11.81 0.43 29.35
N SER A 904 12.66 0.79 30.30
CA SER A 904 12.31 1.64 31.44
C SER A 904 13.50 2.51 31.80
N VAL A 905 13.27 3.80 32.09
CA VAL A 905 14.32 4.75 32.52
C VAL A 905 15.12 4.21 33.72
N GLU A 906 14.49 3.47 34.62
CA GLU A 906 15.12 2.88 35.81
C GLU A 906 16.13 1.76 35.49
N SER A 907 15.93 1.03 34.38
CA SER A 907 16.81 -0.08 33.96
C SER A 907 17.74 0.27 32.80
N ASN A 908 17.43 1.32 32.04
CA ASN A 908 18.08 1.62 30.76
C ASN A 908 18.71 3.02 30.69
N GLY A 909 18.50 3.87 31.70
CA GLY A 909 18.95 5.28 31.68
C GLY A 909 17.98 6.19 30.93
N SER A 910 18.30 7.48 30.86
CA SER A 910 17.44 8.55 30.34
C SER A 910 17.95 9.03 28.97
N ALA A 911 17.67 8.26 27.90
CA ALA A 911 18.12 8.60 26.54
C ALA A 911 17.23 7.94 25.46
N LEU A 912 16.68 8.77 24.58
CA LEU A 912 15.80 8.38 23.47
C LEU A 912 16.48 7.39 22.51
N GLU A 913 17.76 7.57 22.17
CA GLU A 913 18.52 6.62 21.34
C GLU A 913 18.49 5.19 21.94
N THR A 914 18.56 5.06 23.26
CA THR A 914 18.50 3.75 23.94
C THR A 914 17.08 3.16 23.91
N LEU A 915 16.04 3.99 24.01
CA LEU A 915 14.65 3.56 23.80
C LEU A 915 14.46 3.06 22.37
N LEU A 916 14.88 3.82 21.36
CA LEU A 916 14.74 3.47 19.94
C LEU A 916 15.55 2.22 19.55
N LEU A 917 16.75 2.04 20.11
CA LEU A 917 17.57 0.85 19.87
C LEU A 917 16.90 -0.43 20.41
N LEU A 918 16.17 -0.34 21.53
CA LEU A 918 15.43 -1.46 22.12
C LEU A 918 14.03 -1.65 21.52
N ALA A 919 13.38 -0.58 21.06
CA ALA A 919 12.07 -0.59 20.40
C ALA A 919 12.14 -1.04 18.93
N LYS A 920 13.33 -1.16 18.35
CA LYS A 920 13.55 -1.60 16.96
C LYS A 920 12.91 -2.97 16.69
N LYS A 921 12.05 -3.03 15.66
CA LYS A 921 11.19 -4.17 15.30
C LYS A 921 10.13 -4.55 16.35
N GLN A 922 9.84 -3.68 17.32
CA GLN A 922 8.73 -3.86 18.26
C GLN A 922 7.54 -3.02 17.80
N SER A 923 6.47 -3.68 17.38
CA SER A 923 5.21 -3.04 16.96
C SER A 923 4.04 -4.01 17.17
N PRO A 924 2.86 -3.54 17.63
CA PRO A 924 2.63 -2.21 18.19
C PRO A 924 3.27 -2.05 19.57
N THR A 925 3.27 -0.84 20.13
CA THR A 925 3.82 -0.58 21.48
C THR A 925 2.92 0.34 22.31
N LEU A 926 3.09 0.29 23.64
CA LEU A 926 2.40 1.14 24.60
C LEU A 926 3.43 1.97 25.38
N LEU A 927 3.39 3.28 25.20
CA LEU A 927 4.21 4.25 25.93
C LEU A 927 3.46 4.69 27.19
N VAL A 928 4.11 4.61 28.36
CA VAL A 928 3.55 4.98 29.65
C VAL A 928 4.50 5.94 30.37
N ILE A 929 3.97 7.07 30.84
CA ILE A 929 4.71 8.15 31.47
C ILE A 929 4.11 8.45 32.84
N LYS A 930 4.96 8.82 33.79
CA LYS A 930 4.59 9.30 35.13
C LYS A 930 5.31 10.61 35.41
N ASP A 931 4.55 11.69 35.58
CA ASP A 931 5.13 13.02 35.81
C ASP A 931 5.57 13.26 37.27
N ALA A 932 6.29 14.36 37.47
CA ALA A 932 6.73 14.86 38.77
C ALA A 932 5.59 15.20 39.76
N LYS A 933 4.33 15.14 39.33
CA LYS A 933 3.11 15.35 40.14
C LYS A 933 2.34 14.05 40.38
N GLY A 934 2.92 12.91 39.98
CA GLY A 934 2.34 11.57 40.14
C GLY A 934 1.20 11.23 39.18
N LYS A 935 0.98 12.03 38.12
CA LYS A 935 -0.04 11.73 37.10
C LYS A 935 0.51 10.70 36.11
N VAL A 936 -0.31 9.69 35.78
CA VAL A 936 -0.01 8.66 34.77
C VAL A 936 -0.79 8.95 33.49
N PHE A 937 -0.11 8.90 32.35
CA PHE A 937 -0.65 9.12 31.01
C PHE A 937 0.27 8.50 29.95
N GLY A 938 -0.13 8.53 28.69
CA GLY A 938 0.70 7.98 27.61
C GLY A 938 -0.08 7.79 26.32
N GLY A 939 0.38 6.86 25.48
CA GLY A 939 -0.26 6.55 24.21
C GLY A 939 0.03 5.13 23.73
N PHE A 940 -0.91 4.61 22.94
CA PHE A 940 -0.74 3.38 22.17
C PHE A 940 -0.26 3.74 20.76
N ALA A 941 0.90 3.21 20.39
CA ALA A 941 1.58 3.40 19.12
C ALA A 941 1.34 2.18 18.23
N SER A 942 0.69 2.38 17.08
CA SER A 942 0.35 1.31 16.13
C SER A 942 1.47 0.91 15.17
N ASP A 943 2.68 1.45 15.33
CA ASP A 943 3.85 1.16 14.49
C ASP A 943 5.15 1.09 15.32
N GLU A 944 6.28 0.68 14.71
CA GLU A 944 7.59 0.65 15.41
C GLU A 944 8.12 2.07 15.66
N TRP A 945 8.76 2.30 16.80
CA TRP A 945 9.40 3.59 17.06
C TRP A 945 10.71 3.71 16.25
N HIS A 946 10.68 4.51 15.19
CA HIS A 946 11.85 4.87 14.41
C HIS A 946 11.90 6.36 14.05
N HIS A 947 13.10 6.86 13.75
CA HIS A 947 13.33 8.20 13.23
C HIS A 947 12.53 8.40 11.93
N ALA A 948 11.77 9.49 11.82
CA ALA A 948 10.93 9.81 10.67
C ALA A 948 10.81 11.34 10.49
N PHE A 949 10.82 11.80 9.24
CA PHE A 949 10.68 13.23 8.92
C PHE A 949 9.21 13.69 8.78
N HIS A 950 8.27 12.75 8.76
CA HIS A 950 6.83 12.98 8.62
C HIS A 950 6.07 12.09 9.61
N TYR A 951 4.84 12.47 9.93
CA TYR A 951 4.00 11.65 10.80
C TYR A 951 3.66 10.30 10.16
N TYR A 952 3.69 9.24 10.97
CA TYR A 952 3.45 7.85 10.58
C TYR A 952 2.53 7.15 11.60
N GLY A 953 2.32 5.84 11.41
CA GLY A 953 1.34 5.05 12.17
C GLY A 953 -0.08 5.15 11.60
N THR A 954 -1.04 4.55 12.31
CA THR A 954 -2.42 4.37 11.84
C THR A 954 -3.47 4.99 12.78
N GLY A 955 -4.72 5.02 12.31
CA GLY A 955 -5.89 5.42 13.10
C GLY A 955 -6.23 4.52 14.30
N GLU A 956 -5.49 3.43 14.53
CA GLU A 956 -5.56 2.66 15.78
C GLU A 956 -4.77 3.29 16.93
N SER A 957 -3.81 4.19 16.64
CA SER A 957 -3.08 4.94 17.67
C SER A 957 -4.04 5.81 18.50
N PHE A 958 -3.75 5.98 19.79
CA PHE A 958 -4.54 6.83 20.70
C PHE A 958 -3.73 7.32 21.89
N LEU A 959 -4.15 8.44 22.49
CA LEU A 959 -3.63 8.92 23.77
C LEU A 959 -4.54 8.52 24.93
N PHE A 960 -4.01 8.47 26.15
CA PHE A 960 -4.79 8.27 27.37
C PHE A 960 -4.23 9.03 28.57
N SER A 961 -5.08 9.29 29.57
CA SER A 961 -4.62 9.78 30.89
C SER A 961 -5.47 9.26 32.05
N PHE A 962 -4.87 9.20 33.23
CA PHE A 962 -5.54 8.93 34.50
C PHE A 962 -5.62 10.22 35.35
N ALA A 963 -6.76 10.46 35.99
CA ALA A 963 -6.91 11.52 36.98
C ALA A 963 -6.07 11.26 38.25
N SER A 964 -5.56 12.34 38.87
CA SER A 964 -4.74 12.22 40.09
C SER A 964 -5.55 11.73 41.31
N SER A 965 -4.84 11.19 42.30
CA SER A 965 -5.28 10.18 43.29
C SER A 965 -6.20 10.68 44.41
N SER A 966 -7.15 11.58 44.12
CA SER A 966 -8.12 12.10 45.10
C SER A 966 -9.59 12.07 44.65
N ALA A 967 -9.90 11.60 43.43
CA ALA A 967 -11.29 11.38 43.00
C ALA A 967 -11.44 10.28 41.92
N ALA A 968 -11.78 9.07 42.35
CA ALA A 968 -12.56 8.06 41.59
C ALA A 968 -12.19 7.80 40.11
N GLY A 969 -11.06 7.13 39.86
CA GLY A 969 -10.86 6.26 38.69
C GLY A 969 -11.03 6.91 37.30
N GLY A 970 -10.68 8.19 37.17
CA GLY A 970 -10.86 8.96 35.94
C GLY A 970 -9.88 8.59 34.82
N PHE A 971 -10.01 7.41 34.24
CA PHE A 971 -9.36 7.04 32.99
C PHE A 971 -10.08 7.66 31.79
N VAL A 972 -9.33 8.21 30.83
CA VAL A 972 -9.87 8.78 29.59
C VAL A 972 -9.02 8.34 28.39
N LYS A 973 -9.68 7.75 27.37
CA LYS A 973 -9.11 7.48 26.04
C LYS A 973 -9.40 8.67 25.11
N TYR A 974 -8.42 9.06 24.32
CA TYR A 974 -8.52 10.04 23.23
C TYR A 974 -8.23 9.32 21.89
N PRO A 975 -9.24 8.77 21.21
CA PRO A 975 -9.10 8.07 19.95
C PRO A 975 -8.95 9.05 18.77
N TRP A 976 -8.60 8.55 17.58
CA TRP A 976 -8.49 9.35 16.37
C TRP A 976 -9.78 10.13 16.03
N SER A 977 -9.64 11.45 15.88
CA SER A 977 -10.72 12.40 15.55
C SER A 977 -11.16 12.40 14.09
N ARG A 978 -10.35 11.78 13.21
CA ARG A 978 -10.48 11.82 11.73
C ARG A 978 -10.29 13.21 11.10
N LYS A 979 -9.72 14.18 11.82
CA LYS A 979 -9.38 15.53 11.29
C LYS A 979 -8.10 15.55 10.44
N ASN A 980 -7.06 14.83 10.87
CA ASN A 980 -5.75 14.71 10.22
C ASN A 980 -5.12 13.35 10.56
N SER A 981 -3.99 13.00 9.94
CA SER A 981 -3.30 11.70 10.15
C SER A 981 -1.99 11.83 10.96
N TYR A 982 -1.89 12.82 11.85
CA TYR A 982 -0.64 13.14 12.55
C TYR A 982 -0.43 12.29 13.81
N PHE A 983 -0.38 10.96 13.68
CA PHE A 983 -0.45 10.03 14.81
C PHE A 983 0.83 9.93 15.64
N MET A 984 1.96 9.63 14.99
CA MET A 984 3.27 9.43 15.63
C MET A 984 4.35 10.15 14.82
N LEU A 985 5.34 10.71 15.50
CA LEU A 985 6.54 11.29 14.89
C LEU A 985 7.70 11.10 15.87
N CYS A 986 8.91 10.83 15.38
CA CYS A 986 10.08 10.70 16.22
C CYS A 986 11.31 11.22 15.47
N SER A 987 12.11 12.04 16.13
CA SER A 987 13.39 12.56 15.65
C SER A 987 14.51 12.19 16.63
N ASP A 988 15.73 12.60 16.33
CA ASP A 988 16.89 12.43 17.20
C ASP A 988 16.72 13.22 18.53
N GLU A 989 15.90 14.28 18.50
CA GLU A 989 15.67 15.22 19.59
C GLU A 989 14.33 15.02 20.33
N SER A 990 13.39 14.24 19.78
CA SER A 990 12.03 14.17 20.35
C SER A 990 11.23 12.92 19.96
N LEU A 991 10.28 12.55 20.82
CA LEU A 991 9.26 11.52 20.57
C LEU A 991 7.87 12.13 20.74
N ILE A 992 7.02 12.01 19.72
CA ILE A 992 5.77 12.77 19.57
C ILE A 992 4.59 11.85 19.23
N MET A 993 3.43 12.11 19.84
CA MET A 993 2.14 11.51 19.48
C MET A 993 1.03 12.56 19.39
N GLY A 994 0.33 12.59 18.26
CA GLY A 994 -0.79 13.49 18.00
C GLY A 994 -0.36 14.92 17.67
N GLY A 995 -0.92 15.50 16.60
CA GLY A 995 -0.64 16.86 16.15
C GLY A 995 -1.87 17.60 15.60
N GLY A 996 -1.61 18.60 14.77
CA GLY A 996 -2.62 19.57 14.32
C GLY A 996 -2.97 20.54 15.45
N GLY A 997 -2.45 21.77 15.36
CA GLY A 997 -2.32 22.64 16.52
C GLY A 997 -1.09 22.24 17.35
N ASN A 998 -1.29 21.82 18.60
CA ASN A 998 -0.19 21.42 19.48
C ASN A 998 0.09 19.91 19.38
N PHE A 999 1.24 19.48 19.91
CA PHE A 999 1.47 18.04 20.16
C PHE A 999 0.57 17.55 21.29
N GLY A 1000 -0.10 16.41 21.10
CA GLY A 1000 -0.91 15.78 22.14
C GLY A 1000 -0.03 15.20 23.25
N LEU A 1001 1.12 14.66 22.86
CA LEU A 1001 2.22 14.25 23.72
C LEU A 1001 3.55 14.50 22.98
N PHE A 1002 4.51 15.09 23.68
CA PHE A 1002 5.90 15.29 23.26
C PHE A 1002 6.82 14.91 24.42
N LEU A 1003 7.92 14.23 24.15
CA LEU A 1003 9.04 13.99 25.04
C LEU A 1003 10.34 14.48 24.39
N ASP A 1004 11.29 14.95 25.21
CA ASP A 1004 12.65 15.28 24.79
C ASP A 1004 13.56 14.05 24.59
N SER A 1005 14.74 14.28 24.02
CA SER A 1005 15.78 13.25 23.80
C SER A 1005 16.34 12.66 25.09
N ASP A 1006 16.33 13.40 26.19
CA ASP A 1006 16.71 12.88 27.51
C ASP A 1006 15.57 12.07 28.17
N LEU A 1007 14.35 12.09 27.62
CA LEU A 1007 13.12 11.50 28.19
C LEU A 1007 12.80 12.02 29.61
N CYS A 1008 13.29 13.22 29.93
CA CYS A 1008 13.26 13.85 31.25
C CYS A 1008 12.22 14.98 31.35
N ALA A 1009 11.89 15.63 30.24
CA ALA A 1009 10.79 16.57 30.15
C ALA A 1009 9.91 16.31 28.92
N GLY A 1010 8.74 16.94 28.92
CA GLY A 1010 7.79 16.80 27.84
C GLY A 1010 6.74 17.88 27.85
N THR A 1011 5.97 17.92 26.75
CA THR A 1011 4.85 18.84 26.60
C THR A 1011 3.59 18.10 26.17
N SER A 1012 2.44 18.65 26.52
CA SER A 1012 1.14 18.14 26.12
C SER A 1012 0.17 19.30 25.96
N GLY A 1013 -0.22 19.58 24.73
CA GLY A 1013 -1.18 20.60 24.38
C GLY A 1013 -2.53 20.02 23.97
N ALA A 1014 -3.41 20.87 23.45
CA ALA A 1014 -4.61 20.39 22.77
C ALA A 1014 -4.25 20.02 21.32
N CYS A 1015 -4.52 18.78 20.90
CA CYS A 1015 -4.21 18.29 19.55
C CYS A 1015 -5.47 17.90 18.78
N GLU A 1016 -5.48 18.21 17.48
CA GLU A 1016 -6.59 17.83 16.61
C GLU A 1016 -6.62 16.35 16.32
N THR A 1017 -5.49 15.64 16.21
CA THR A 1017 -5.46 14.22 15.81
C THR A 1017 -6.30 13.34 16.73
N PHE A 1018 -6.26 13.59 18.04
CA PHE A 1018 -6.99 12.80 19.04
C PHE A 1018 -8.13 13.56 19.73
N ASP A 1019 -8.41 14.80 19.27
CA ASP A 1019 -9.31 15.76 19.92
C ASP A 1019 -9.05 15.93 21.43
N SER A 1020 -7.79 15.73 21.84
CA SER A 1020 -7.41 15.64 23.25
C SER A 1020 -7.17 17.03 23.84
N PRO A 1021 -7.59 17.28 25.10
CA PRO A 1021 -6.99 18.35 25.90
C PRO A 1021 -5.54 17.94 26.30
N PRO A 1022 -4.78 18.87 26.91
CA PRO A 1022 -3.55 18.53 27.63
C PRO A 1022 -3.72 17.32 28.57
N LEU A 1023 -2.87 16.31 28.39
CA LEU A 1023 -2.81 15.12 29.24
C LEU A 1023 -2.34 15.44 30.66
N THR A 1024 -1.73 16.61 30.89
CA THR A 1024 -1.23 17.11 32.18
C THR A 1024 -1.87 18.45 32.54
N THR A 1025 -1.97 18.76 33.85
CA THR A 1025 -2.61 20.00 34.36
C THR A 1025 -1.82 21.27 34.02
N SER A 1026 -0.59 21.13 33.50
CA SER A 1026 0.19 22.18 32.85
C SER A 1026 0.67 21.64 31.50
N GLN A 1027 0.85 22.51 30.51
CA GLN A 1027 1.31 22.11 29.17
C GLN A 1027 2.74 21.59 29.15
N GLN A 1028 3.54 21.86 30.20
CA GLN A 1028 4.88 21.32 30.40
C GLN A 1028 4.88 20.38 31.62
N PHE A 1029 5.62 19.27 31.52
CA PHE A 1029 5.82 18.31 32.60
C PHE A 1029 7.27 17.79 32.62
N SER A 1030 7.68 17.30 33.78
CA SER A 1030 8.94 16.57 33.97
C SER A 1030 8.62 15.12 34.27
N CYS A 1031 9.32 14.19 33.62
CA CYS A 1031 9.17 12.75 33.81
C CYS A 1031 9.90 12.30 35.08
N ILE A 1032 9.29 11.40 35.86
CA ILE A 1032 10.02 10.58 36.86
C ILE A 1032 10.33 9.20 36.26
N GLN A 1033 9.36 8.60 35.58
CA GLN A 1033 9.46 7.28 34.98
C GLN A 1033 8.82 7.33 33.59
N VAL A 1034 9.48 6.72 32.61
CA VAL A 1034 8.95 6.38 31.29
C VAL A 1034 9.19 4.89 31.06
N GLU A 1035 8.16 4.17 30.65
CA GLU A 1035 8.22 2.75 30.26
C GLU A 1035 7.64 2.57 28.85
N LEU A 1036 8.24 1.65 28.09
CA LEU A 1036 7.71 1.18 26.80
C LEU A 1036 7.42 -0.32 26.88
N TRP A 1037 6.21 -0.71 26.48
CA TRP A 1037 5.71 -2.07 26.53
C TRP A 1037 5.40 -2.59 25.12
N GLY A 1038 5.75 -3.86 24.87
CA GLY A 1038 5.43 -4.60 23.65
C GLY A 1038 4.48 -5.76 23.92
N PHE A 1039 3.85 -6.29 22.88
CA PHE A 1039 2.80 -7.30 22.95
C PHE A 1039 3.27 -8.64 22.35
N THR A 1040 3.03 -9.76 23.04
CA THR A 1040 3.33 -11.13 22.56
C THR A 1040 2.19 -12.09 22.86
N THR A 1041 2.01 -13.11 22.02
CA THR A 1041 1.08 -14.23 22.27
C THR A 1041 1.77 -15.44 22.94
N GLY A 1042 3.10 -15.44 23.05
CA GLY A 1042 3.89 -16.49 23.67
C GLY A 1042 4.72 -15.99 24.85
N ASP A 1043 5.88 -16.62 25.06
CA ASP A 1043 6.88 -16.14 26.02
C ASP A 1043 7.52 -14.80 25.59
N LYS A 1044 8.26 -14.18 26.51
CA LYS A 1044 9.00 -12.95 26.24
C LYS A 1044 10.04 -13.20 25.13
N PRO A 1045 10.07 -12.40 24.04
CA PRO A 1045 11.03 -12.60 22.95
C PRO A 1045 12.46 -12.48 23.50
N VAL A 1046 13.28 -13.52 23.23
CA VAL A 1046 14.66 -13.60 23.73
C VAL A 1046 15.44 -12.38 23.26
N SER A 1047 15.98 -11.61 24.22
CA SER A 1047 16.56 -10.31 23.92
C SER A 1047 17.81 -10.44 23.05
N LEU A 1048 17.93 -9.58 22.04
CA LEU A 1048 19.11 -9.49 21.18
C LEU A 1048 20.24 -8.71 21.90
N GLY A 1049 20.43 -9.01 23.19
CA GLY A 1049 21.13 -8.14 24.15
C GLY A 1049 21.76 -8.83 25.37
N GLU A 1050 21.31 -10.01 25.81
CA GLU A 1050 21.95 -10.74 26.93
C GLU A 1050 23.26 -11.45 26.56
N ARG A 1051 24.16 -10.74 25.87
CA ARG A 1051 25.59 -11.01 26.00
C ARG A 1051 26.06 -10.46 27.34
N GLN A 1052 26.49 -11.35 28.22
CA GLN A 1052 27.10 -10.99 29.51
C GLN A 1052 28.23 -9.96 29.33
N ARG A 1053 27.93 -8.68 29.59
CA ARG A 1053 28.95 -7.69 29.90
C ARG A 1053 29.49 -8.01 31.29
N LYS A 1054 30.53 -8.86 31.34
CA LYS A 1054 31.41 -8.88 32.52
C LYS A 1054 31.89 -7.45 32.79
N SER A 1055 31.94 -7.09 34.06
CA SER A 1055 32.57 -5.85 34.47
C SER A 1055 34.04 -5.84 34.02
N VAL A 1056 34.60 -4.65 33.74
CA VAL A 1056 36.06 -4.50 33.58
C VAL A 1056 36.79 -4.60 34.94
N LEU A 1057 36.04 -4.90 36.01
CA LEU A 1057 36.51 -5.12 37.38
C LEU A 1057 36.17 -6.54 37.92
N ASP A 1058 35.78 -7.51 37.06
CA ASP A 1058 35.51 -8.94 37.40
C ASP A 1058 36.36 -9.95 36.58
#